data_AF-A0A933U1B4-F1
#
_entry.id   AF-A0A933U1B4-F1
#
_cell.length_a   1.000
_cell.length_b   1.000
_cell.length_c   1.000
_cell.angle_alpha   90.00
_cell.angle_beta   90.00
_cell.angle_gamma   90.00
#
_symmetry.space_group_name_H-M   'P 1'
#
loop_
_entity.id
_entity.type
_entity.pdbx_description
1 polymer ?
#
loop_
_entity_poly.entity_id
_entity_poly.type
_entity_poly.pdbx_seq_one_letter_code
_entity_poly.pdbx_strand_id
1 'polypeptide(L)'
;MNQLHADHFGSARLFRLAVGALTPSLLLALHGCGGGGGAGAIAGSGTPGAVVAHPQPELGSRTLVIDANRSGQANPLRLQTLAWGRIAKVRDALGVLQQTDMVIGEDIRSDQTDFRLEVNPITEETTVTILHAYSDSAIVGGIETSPYQRAFRRLDQNLTPIQDKSLETTELPPYTLVPRNAAIVLRFNDLIDVTRLTATKIKLSTGAPPTAPFEARILPDLNHGAILDRDHDGHGEFYTTRVIIDTTVSPLEAALSSSSLAVNALGLPASTTSNQANIGIRIPTHIDPSQSQYDLLRNLAGNPLSFNGNGSNDATSPTEDVVRAVRSGGATAITGDVNNGFLRDDIAPKVVGTLPIALGSSISDGLGGYNSTLSFQYVPCRMALKGGDVIEQPGVFAEVIQASNDQSDGQLDGIFPVHYRVIFPLGETLNAGSCQITTLYDPTANVGQEACFVRFPSIGQPPATQVATDSPIIVRFSEPMDPTRMTPFDNFTITRVAVNPTGTDYVIGSVTASGDLKEYRFSPALPFRHISGSAEAYFINLASGGNGPIDLAGNALGVALPPIQFTINPTLASQNNAGVAVRFASDDEFTTNNGAGKPEWRGQFLYDGVRQVIKPRTVVHFNGNADRSQPVPSIMPIFAPGVQTPLSALGSKLQTLWRYCDVGFGLLDETFFNVDVEGVAWAPVGGAAVADQYDSFEMYLGHSKHLPDESVDAFLLPNFPQSGLELTYLNNWNDLVNDPPFKVHDRSRGYTVNPADRYQADSGTRLMPYPFNRGLAVADKKYYTWRDTSLQQKGAPFDSPGAELLIVIRTLGLPVAQGTPFGTGQVPTIGLPLLMEFRCFPDSGALGLNAFDISLGNLNSAQPNFRAFSTGGTGTGGTVVPKNPDLQPTATGGFNPTSAPPGLPTLGGDNSFYIGQMNLVTRISRAHSIWFDTGAGALPQFGTPVIEPRGEDQPPGTQVVLAFRGSSSITAGSAVLNDARTVDPYGEPRTAAWPPAGGTVNYPGADNKWKSSISQINGQRYFQVRATFISNMETSQSPELSALGFAYRL
;
A
#
# COMPACT_ATOMS: atom_id res chain seq x y z
N MET A 1 25.88 -33.92 27.55
CA MET A 1 27.03 -33.36 28.29
C MET A 1 26.94 -31.85 28.21
N ASN A 2 26.88 -31.05 29.28
CA ASN A 2 26.56 -31.25 30.69
C ASN A 2 26.27 -29.84 31.23
N GLN A 3 25.17 -29.72 32.00
CA GLN A 3 24.98 -28.90 33.22
C GLN A 3 25.27 -27.37 33.16
N LEU A 4 24.26 -26.52 33.41
CA LEU A 4 23.76 -26.13 34.74
C LEU A 4 24.86 -25.61 35.68
N HIS A 5 24.79 -24.33 36.05
CA HIS A 5 25.01 -23.92 37.44
C HIS A 5 24.38 -22.56 37.73
N ALA A 6 23.62 -22.54 38.81
CA ALA A 6 22.97 -21.40 39.42
C ALA A 6 23.84 -20.80 40.55
N ASP A 7 23.37 -19.63 41.00
CA ASP A 7 23.47 -19.02 42.33
C ASP A 7 24.73 -18.25 42.73
N HIS A 8 24.52 -17.00 43.21
CA HIS A 8 24.73 -16.68 44.63
C HIS A 8 24.18 -15.31 45.09
N PHE A 9 23.40 -15.38 46.20
CA PHE A 9 23.28 -14.51 47.40
C PHE A 9 23.10 -12.98 47.26
N GLY A 10 22.30 -12.26 48.06
CA GLY A 10 21.62 -12.49 49.35
C GLY A 10 21.57 -11.12 50.09
N SER A 11 20.40 -10.53 50.35
CA SER A 11 19.64 -10.52 51.62
C SER A 11 19.91 -9.35 52.60
N ALA A 12 18.84 -8.62 52.96
CA ALA A 12 18.51 -8.03 54.28
C ALA A 12 17.13 -7.34 54.18
N ARG A 13 15.98 -7.92 54.56
CA ARG A 13 15.34 -8.07 55.90
C ARG A 13 15.25 -6.81 56.78
N LEU A 14 14.03 -6.37 57.13
CA LEU A 14 13.39 -6.54 58.47
C LEU A 14 11.93 -5.97 58.45
N PHE A 15 10.89 -6.81 58.69
CA PHE A 15 10.03 -6.92 59.91
C PHE A 15 8.90 -5.87 60.03
N ARG A 16 7.66 -6.11 60.50
CA ARG A 16 6.84 -7.26 60.97
C ARG A 16 5.44 -6.70 61.34
N LEU A 17 4.35 -7.43 61.08
CA LEU A 17 3.32 -7.92 62.05
C LEU A 17 2.22 -8.68 61.24
N ALA A 18 2.10 -10.02 61.26
CA ALA A 18 1.43 -10.92 62.24
C ALA A 18 -0.09 -10.67 62.38
N VAL A 19 -1.03 -11.40 61.75
CA VAL A 19 -1.50 -12.83 61.83
C VAL A 19 -2.73 -13.04 62.74
N GLY A 20 -3.74 -13.74 62.20
CA GLY A 20 -4.75 -14.56 62.91
C GLY A 20 -6.21 -14.20 62.54
N ALA A 21 -7.22 -15.05 62.37
CA ALA A 21 -7.43 -16.50 62.22
C ALA A 21 -8.97 -16.73 62.07
N LEU A 22 -9.40 -17.66 61.19
CA LEU A 22 -10.54 -18.61 61.25
C LEU A 22 -12.02 -18.20 61.60
N THR A 23 -12.90 -18.37 60.59
CA THR A 23 -14.25 -19.05 60.59
C THR A 23 -15.48 -18.39 61.28
N PRO A 24 -16.73 -18.89 61.11
CA PRO A 24 -17.68 -18.54 60.03
C PRO A 24 -19.03 -17.98 60.57
N SER A 25 -19.71 -17.09 59.85
CA SER A 25 -21.04 -16.59 60.25
C SER A 25 -22.10 -16.88 59.21
N LEU A 26 -22.87 -17.92 59.54
CA LEU A 26 -24.21 -18.27 59.09
C LEU A 26 -25.10 -17.03 58.84
N LEU A 27 -25.72 -16.93 57.66
CA LEU A 27 -26.87 -16.03 57.44
C LEU A 27 -28.05 -16.87 56.98
N LEU A 28 -29.02 -16.99 57.89
CA LEU A 28 -30.23 -17.77 57.77
C LEU A 28 -31.10 -17.28 56.59
N ALA A 29 -31.49 -18.22 55.74
CA ALA A 29 -32.67 -18.10 54.89
C ALA A 29 -33.93 -18.20 55.75
N LEU A 30 -34.68 -17.10 55.87
CA LEU A 30 -36.04 -17.14 56.41
C LEU A 30 -37.00 -17.58 55.29
N HIS A 31 -37.55 -18.76 55.47
CA HIS A 31 -38.72 -19.26 54.75
C HIS A 31 -39.96 -18.47 55.18
N GLY A 32 -40.68 -17.90 54.21
CA GLY A 32 -42.06 -17.47 54.36
C GLY A 32 -42.96 -18.31 53.47
N CYS A 33 -43.59 -19.35 54.04
CA CYS A 33 -44.75 -19.99 53.43
C CYS A 33 -45.94 -19.02 53.46
N GLY A 34 -46.49 -18.69 52.29
CA GLY A 34 -47.80 -18.10 52.13
C GLY A 34 -48.56 -18.89 51.06
N GLY A 35 -49.29 -19.91 51.48
CA GLY A 35 -50.19 -20.65 50.60
C GLY A 35 -51.49 -19.88 50.37
N GLY A 36 -51.87 -19.75 49.10
CA GLY A 36 -53.20 -19.33 48.64
C GLY A 36 -53.31 -19.71 47.16
N GLY A 37 -54.05 -20.77 46.87
CA GLY A 37 -54.11 -21.38 45.53
C GLY A 37 -55.05 -20.67 44.55
N GLY A 38 -54.85 -20.97 43.26
CA GLY A 38 -55.87 -20.84 42.21
C GLY A 38 -55.44 -20.06 40.97
N ALA A 39 -55.47 -20.75 39.82
CA ALA A 39 -55.34 -20.31 38.42
C ALA A 39 -53.90 -20.15 37.87
N GLY A 40 -53.61 -20.96 36.84
CA GLY A 40 -52.31 -21.10 36.20
C GLY A 40 -51.87 -19.85 35.44
N ALA A 41 -50.61 -19.48 35.64
CA ALA A 41 -49.87 -18.59 34.77
C ALA A 41 -48.51 -19.24 34.55
N ILE A 42 -48.13 -19.48 33.30
CA ILE A 42 -46.76 -19.83 32.93
C ILE A 42 -45.94 -18.56 33.16
N ALA A 43 -45.43 -18.39 34.38
CA ALA A 43 -44.39 -17.41 34.67
C ALA A 43 -43.04 -18.11 34.49
N GLY A 44 -42.25 -17.74 33.49
CA GLY A 44 -40.94 -18.35 33.33
C GLY A 44 -40.01 -17.61 32.40
N SER A 45 -39.32 -16.58 32.90
CA SER A 45 -38.11 -16.06 32.23
C SER A 45 -36.92 -17.03 32.26
N GLY A 46 -37.16 -18.34 32.51
CA GLY A 46 -36.15 -19.36 32.76
C GLY A 46 -35.22 -19.06 33.95
N THR A 47 -34.35 -20.01 34.30
CA THR A 47 -33.21 -19.75 35.20
C THR A 47 -32.01 -19.33 34.34
N PRO A 48 -31.38 -18.17 34.59
CA PRO A 48 -30.19 -17.76 33.84
C PRO A 48 -29.10 -18.83 33.81
N GLY A 49 -28.54 -19.09 32.63
CA GLY A 49 -27.57 -20.15 32.36
C GLY A 49 -28.17 -21.54 32.10
N ALA A 50 -29.50 -21.71 32.19
CA ALA A 50 -30.15 -22.95 31.81
C ALA A 50 -30.18 -23.11 30.28
N VAL A 51 -29.92 -24.32 29.78
CA VAL A 51 -30.12 -24.69 28.38
C VAL A 51 -31.49 -25.34 28.26
N VAL A 52 -32.37 -24.81 27.42
CA VAL A 52 -33.74 -25.29 27.23
C VAL A 52 -34.05 -25.51 25.76
N ALA A 53 -35.10 -26.27 25.46
CA ALA A 53 -35.57 -26.45 24.09
C ALA A 53 -36.03 -25.10 23.49
N HIS A 54 -35.69 -24.87 22.23
CA HIS A 54 -36.12 -23.68 21.52
C HIS A 54 -37.61 -23.81 21.18
N PRO A 55 -38.47 -22.82 21.50
CA PRO A 55 -39.90 -22.93 21.24
C PRO A 55 -40.25 -22.90 19.75
N GLN A 56 -39.35 -22.34 18.93
CA GLN A 56 -39.49 -22.16 17.48
C GLN A 56 -38.29 -22.80 16.75
N PRO A 57 -38.12 -24.13 16.78
CA PRO A 57 -36.93 -24.80 16.24
C PRO A 57 -36.78 -24.65 14.71
N GLU A 58 -37.86 -24.28 14.01
CA GLU A 58 -37.87 -23.93 12.60
C GLU A 58 -37.01 -22.72 12.24
N LEU A 59 -36.65 -21.88 13.23
CA LEU A 59 -35.71 -20.76 13.05
C LEU A 59 -34.24 -21.22 12.89
N GLY A 60 -33.96 -22.51 13.06
CA GLY A 60 -32.65 -23.13 12.79
C GLY A 60 -31.88 -23.60 14.03
N SER A 61 -32.22 -23.07 15.21
CA SER A 61 -31.63 -23.45 16.50
C SER A 61 -32.61 -24.31 17.31
N ARG A 62 -32.15 -25.47 17.82
CA ARG A 62 -33.00 -26.44 18.54
C ARG A 62 -33.04 -26.21 20.05
N THR A 63 -32.03 -25.54 20.59
CA THR A 63 -31.92 -25.21 22.02
C THR A 63 -31.48 -23.77 22.20
N LEU A 64 -31.73 -23.18 23.36
CA LEU A 64 -31.24 -21.84 23.70
C LEU A 64 -30.71 -21.79 25.12
N VAL A 65 -29.80 -20.85 25.38
CA VAL A 65 -29.29 -20.51 26.70
C VAL A 65 -30.10 -19.33 27.25
N ILE A 66 -30.66 -19.51 28.45
CA ILE A 66 -31.41 -18.44 29.12
C ILE A 66 -30.42 -17.39 29.65
N ASP A 67 -30.57 -16.15 29.21
CA ASP A 67 -29.77 -15.03 29.70
C ASP A 67 -30.49 -14.30 30.86
N ALA A 68 -29.72 -13.65 31.72
CA ALA A 68 -30.29 -12.79 32.75
C ALA A 68 -31.02 -11.60 32.10
N ASN A 69 -32.32 -11.45 32.37
CA ASN A 69 -33.18 -10.43 31.78
C ASN A 69 -34.25 -9.96 32.78
N ARG A 70 -35.09 -8.98 32.38
CA ARG A 70 -36.22 -8.47 33.17
C ARG A 70 -37.54 -8.64 32.42
N SER A 71 -37.68 -9.75 31.68
CA SER A 71 -38.86 -10.06 30.87
C SER A 71 -39.26 -8.95 29.89
N GLY A 72 -38.28 -8.21 29.37
CA GLY A 72 -38.51 -7.10 28.45
C GLY A 72 -39.00 -5.80 29.11
N GLN A 73 -39.02 -5.71 30.45
CA GLN A 73 -39.52 -4.58 31.24
C GLN A 73 -38.45 -3.64 31.81
N ALA A 74 -37.18 -3.82 31.46
CA ALA A 74 -36.10 -2.95 31.92
C ALA A 74 -36.34 -1.50 31.51
N ASN A 75 -36.17 -0.59 32.48
CA ASN A 75 -36.18 0.84 32.26
C ASN A 75 -35.09 1.48 33.13
N PRO A 76 -33.98 1.95 32.54
CA PRO A 76 -33.68 1.97 31.11
C PRO A 76 -33.16 0.64 30.54
N LEU A 77 -33.30 0.46 29.21
CA LEU A 77 -32.52 -0.52 28.43
C LEU A 77 -31.05 -0.06 28.40
N ARG A 78 -30.12 -0.99 28.61
CA ARG A 78 -28.67 -0.74 28.65
C ARG A 78 -27.90 -1.84 27.94
N LEU A 79 -26.86 -1.44 27.24
CA LEU A 79 -25.78 -2.26 26.72
C LEU A 79 -24.87 -2.68 27.90
N GLN A 80 -24.75 -3.97 28.14
CA GLN A 80 -23.95 -4.52 29.23
C GLN A 80 -22.51 -4.79 28.81
N THR A 81 -22.33 -5.54 27.71
CA THR A 81 -21.01 -6.01 27.28
C THR A 81 -20.97 -6.11 25.76
N LEU A 82 -19.76 -5.90 25.22
CA LEU A 82 -19.41 -6.32 23.87
C LEU A 82 -18.34 -7.38 23.95
N ALA A 83 -18.41 -8.37 23.08
CA ALA A 83 -17.35 -9.35 22.89
C ALA A 83 -17.28 -9.73 21.41
N TRP A 84 -16.18 -10.34 20.98
CA TRP A 84 -16.06 -10.87 19.63
C TRP A 84 -15.68 -12.34 19.63
N GLY A 85 -16.01 -13.02 18.54
CA GLY A 85 -15.71 -14.43 18.28
C GLY A 85 -15.89 -14.79 16.82
N ARG A 86 -15.99 -16.08 16.53
CA ARG A 86 -16.25 -16.62 15.19
C ARG A 86 -17.70 -17.05 15.08
N ILE A 87 -18.40 -16.71 14.01
CA ILE A 87 -19.76 -17.23 13.76
C ILE A 87 -19.67 -18.64 13.18
N ALA A 88 -20.49 -19.57 13.68
CA ALA A 88 -20.51 -20.97 13.23
C ALA A 88 -21.88 -21.62 13.40
N LYS A 89 -22.17 -22.62 12.56
CA LYS A 89 -23.23 -23.60 12.83
C LYS A 89 -22.72 -24.69 13.78
N VAL A 90 -23.57 -25.18 14.66
CA VAL A 90 -23.23 -26.26 15.60
C VAL A 90 -23.98 -27.53 15.21
N ARG A 91 -23.25 -28.63 15.06
CA ARG A 91 -23.80 -29.96 14.79
C ARG A 91 -23.40 -30.94 15.87
N ASP A 92 -24.17 -32.01 16.05
CA ASP A 92 -23.79 -33.13 16.91
C ASP A 92 -22.99 -34.21 16.14
N ALA A 93 -22.58 -35.26 16.86
CA ALA A 93 -21.81 -36.37 16.28
C ALA A 93 -22.53 -37.14 15.15
N LEU A 94 -23.85 -36.99 15.03
CA LEU A 94 -24.66 -37.60 13.96
C LEU A 94 -24.81 -36.66 12.75
N GLY A 95 -24.21 -35.47 12.81
CA GLY A 95 -24.27 -34.46 11.75
C GLY A 95 -25.56 -33.63 11.75
N VAL A 96 -26.42 -33.77 12.77
CA VAL A 96 -27.68 -33.04 12.89
C VAL A 96 -27.40 -31.60 13.29
N LEU A 97 -28.03 -30.63 12.62
CA LEU A 97 -27.94 -29.21 12.99
C LEU A 97 -28.62 -28.98 14.35
N GLN A 98 -27.85 -28.42 15.27
CA GLN A 98 -28.29 -28.10 16.63
C GLN A 98 -28.43 -26.59 16.83
N GLN A 99 -27.52 -25.79 16.29
CA GLN A 99 -27.59 -24.31 16.32
C GLN A 99 -27.19 -23.68 14.99
N THR A 100 -27.83 -22.56 14.65
CA THR A 100 -27.40 -21.65 13.59
C THR A 100 -26.83 -20.37 14.18
N ASP A 101 -25.91 -19.73 13.43
CA ASP A 101 -25.38 -18.39 13.73
C ASP A 101 -24.83 -18.21 15.16
N MET A 102 -24.28 -19.28 15.76
CA MET A 102 -23.72 -19.23 17.09
C MET A 102 -22.33 -18.61 17.05
N VAL A 103 -22.09 -17.58 17.87
CA VAL A 103 -20.75 -17.01 18.02
C VAL A 103 -19.96 -17.82 19.04
N ILE A 104 -18.86 -18.41 18.59
CA ILE A 104 -17.96 -19.23 19.39
C ILE A 104 -16.64 -18.49 19.70
N GLY A 105 -15.99 -18.85 20.80
CA GLY A 105 -14.67 -18.35 21.16
C GLY A 105 -13.58 -18.78 20.17
N GLU A 106 -12.54 -17.97 20.02
CA GLU A 106 -11.39 -18.30 19.16
C GLU A 106 -10.58 -19.50 19.69
N ASP A 107 -10.76 -19.84 20.97
CA ASP A 107 -10.19 -21.01 21.64
C ASP A 107 -10.82 -22.33 21.21
N ILE A 108 -12.00 -22.32 20.58
CA ILE A 108 -12.65 -23.53 20.06
C ILE A 108 -11.88 -24.04 18.84
N ARG A 109 -11.31 -25.24 18.96
CA ARG A 109 -10.46 -25.89 17.95
C ARG A 109 -10.85 -27.36 17.80
N SER A 110 -10.53 -27.94 16.65
CA SER A 110 -10.56 -29.39 16.47
C SER A 110 -9.61 -30.07 17.45
N ASP A 111 -10.14 -30.86 18.39
CA ASP A 111 -9.38 -31.49 19.48
C ASP A 111 -9.54 -33.02 19.52
N GLN A 112 -10.23 -33.59 18.52
CA GLN A 112 -10.55 -35.03 18.41
C GLN A 112 -11.34 -35.61 19.59
N THR A 113 -11.75 -34.77 20.55
CA THR A 113 -12.37 -35.19 21.82
C THR A 113 -13.77 -34.62 21.95
N ASP A 114 -13.89 -33.30 21.93
CA ASP A 114 -15.15 -32.58 22.08
C ASP A 114 -15.56 -31.88 20.80
N PHE A 115 -14.62 -31.35 20.02
CA PHE A 115 -14.91 -30.50 18.87
C PHE A 115 -14.17 -30.93 17.60
N ARG A 116 -14.86 -30.79 16.47
CA ARG A 116 -14.28 -30.73 15.12
C ARG A 116 -14.80 -29.46 14.45
N LEU A 117 -13.92 -28.47 14.29
CA LEU A 117 -14.16 -27.22 13.58
C LEU A 117 -13.71 -27.36 12.13
N GLU A 118 -14.62 -27.11 11.20
CA GLU A 118 -14.40 -27.21 9.76
C GLU A 118 -15.00 -25.97 9.09
N VAL A 119 -14.34 -25.46 8.05
CA VAL A 119 -14.92 -24.46 7.16
C VAL A 119 -15.11 -25.13 5.82
N ASN A 120 -16.32 -25.10 5.28
CA ASN A 120 -16.52 -25.58 3.92
C ASN A 120 -15.91 -24.55 2.95
N PRO A 121 -14.89 -24.92 2.17
CA PRO A 121 -14.13 -23.99 1.34
C PRO A 121 -14.90 -23.47 0.12
N ILE A 122 -16.10 -23.99 -0.14
CA ILE A 122 -16.95 -23.57 -1.26
C ILE A 122 -18.07 -22.67 -0.74
N THR A 123 -18.72 -23.06 0.36
CA THR A 123 -19.86 -22.32 0.92
C THR A 123 -19.47 -21.27 1.95
N GLU A 124 -18.20 -21.29 2.43
CA GLU A 124 -17.67 -20.47 3.54
C GLU A 124 -18.34 -20.74 4.90
N GLU A 125 -19.22 -21.74 4.96
CA GLU A 125 -19.92 -22.09 6.18
C GLU A 125 -18.94 -22.70 7.18
N THR A 126 -18.76 -22.02 8.30
CA THR A 126 -18.04 -22.55 9.45
C THR A 126 -18.97 -23.46 10.25
N THR A 127 -18.57 -24.71 10.47
CA THR A 127 -19.29 -25.69 11.28
C THR A 127 -18.43 -26.19 12.43
N VAL A 128 -18.97 -26.18 13.64
CA VAL A 128 -18.45 -26.94 14.78
C VAL A 128 -19.29 -28.20 14.96
N THR A 129 -18.69 -29.36 14.75
CA THR A 129 -19.27 -30.63 15.15
C THR A 129 -18.84 -30.93 16.58
N ILE A 130 -19.80 -31.02 17.50
CA ILE A 130 -19.57 -31.57 18.84
C ILE A 130 -19.52 -33.09 18.67
N LEU A 131 -18.39 -33.71 19.06
CA LEU A 131 -18.11 -35.14 18.84
C LEU A 131 -18.89 -36.09 19.77
N HIS A 132 -19.90 -35.55 20.47
CA HIS A 132 -20.86 -36.28 21.29
C HIS A 132 -22.25 -36.20 20.64
N ALA A 133 -23.01 -37.30 20.67
CA ALA A 133 -24.40 -37.26 20.22
C ALA A 133 -25.24 -36.38 21.17
N TYR A 134 -26.23 -35.68 20.62
CA TYR A 134 -27.15 -34.89 21.43
C TYR A 134 -27.83 -35.77 22.48
N SER A 135 -27.80 -35.32 23.72
CA SER A 135 -28.53 -35.94 24.83
C SER A 135 -28.96 -34.88 25.83
N ASP A 136 -30.21 -34.97 26.26
CA ASP A 136 -30.73 -34.12 27.33
C ASP A 136 -29.92 -34.33 28.61
N SER A 137 -29.86 -33.29 29.43
CA SER A 137 -28.98 -33.25 30.58
C SER A 137 -29.69 -32.77 31.83
N ALA A 138 -29.21 -33.25 32.97
CA ALA A 138 -29.58 -32.75 34.28
C ALA A 138 -28.30 -32.30 35.00
N ILE A 139 -28.41 -31.27 35.83
CA ILE A 139 -27.32 -30.88 36.73
C ILE A 139 -27.46 -31.70 38.01
N VAL A 140 -26.58 -32.69 38.21
CA VAL A 140 -26.55 -33.54 39.42
C VAL A 140 -25.26 -33.26 40.19
N GLY A 141 -25.37 -32.72 41.42
CA GLY A 141 -24.20 -32.38 42.23
C GLY A 141 -23.34 -31.24 41.65
N GLY A 142 -23.92 -30.37 40.82
CA GLY A 142 -23.20 -29.27 40.15
C GLY A 142 -22.46 -29.69 38.87
N ILE A 143 -22.58 -30.95 38.45
CA ILE A 143 -21.97 -31.47 37.22
C ILE A 143 -23.07 -31.78 36.22
N GLU A 144 -22.89 -31.26 35.01
CA GLU A 144 -23.74 -31.51 33.84
C GLU A 144 -23.56 -32.98 33.40
N THR A 145 -24.64 -33.77 33.34
CA THR A 145 -24.55 -35.21 33.04
C THR A 145 -24.26 -35.51 31.58
N SER A 146 -24.76 -34.70 30.64
CA SER A 146 -24.53 -34.86 29.20
C SER A 146 -23.15 -34.34 28.77
N PRO A 147 -22.31 -35.17 28.12
CA PRO A 147 -21.08 -34.73 27.47
C PRO A 147 -21.30 -33.65 26.41
N TYR A 148 -22.39 -33.79 25.62
CA TYR A 148 -22.75 -32.79 24.61
C TYR A 148 -23.02 -31.43 25.27
N GLN A 149 -23.84 -31.37 26.33
CA GLN A 149 -24.17 -30.10 26.99
C GLN A 149 -22.94 -29.46 27.67
N ARG A 150 -21.99 -30.26 28.18
CA ARG A 150 -20.71 -29.75 28.68
C ARG A 150 -19.87 -29.10 27.59
N ALA A 151 -19.75 -29.74 26.43
CA ALA A 151 -19.04 -29.19 25.29
C ALA A 151 -19.76 -27.95 24.74
N PHE A 152 -21.08 -28.00 24.60
CA PHE A 152 -21.91 -26.90 24.13
C PHE A 152 -21.71 -25.61 24.94
N ARG A 153 -21.71 -25.69 26.28
CA ARG A 153 -21.50 -24.51 27.15
C ARG A 153 -20.12 -23.89 27.09
N ARG A 154 -19.12 -24.60 26.55
CA ARG A 154 -17.78 -24.05 26.36
C ARG A 154 -17.68 -23.19 25.12
N LEU A 155 -18.60 -23.36 24.15
CA LEU A 155 -18.51 -22.72 22.84
C LEU A 155 -18.42 -21.20 22.93
N ASP A 156 -19.21 -20.55 23.79
CA ASP A 156 -19.25 -19.09 23.94
C ASP A 156 -18.69 -18.59 25.29
N GLN A 157 -18.07 -19.49 26.08
CA GLN A 157 -17.57 -19.14 27.42
C GLN A 157 -16.40 -18.15 27.38
N ASN A 158 -15.56 -18.23 26.34
CA ASN A 158 -14.31 -17.47 26.22
C ASN A 158 -14.35 -16.48 25.04
N LEU A 159 -15.51 -15.88 24.75
CA LEU A 159 -15.57 -14.75 23.81
C LEU A 159 -14.67 -13.61 24.31
N THR A 160 -13.93 -12.98 23.39
CA THR A 160 -12.97 -11.94 23.77
C THR A 160 -13.70 -10.63 24.06
N PRO A 161 -13.61 -10.06 25.27
CA PRO A 161 -14.35 -8.84 25.62
C PRO A 161 -13.76 -7.62 24.90
N ILE A 162 -14.65 -6.73 24.47
CA ILE A 162 -14.30 -5.40 23.93
C ILE A 162 -14.35 -4.37 25.05
N GLN A 163 -13.22 -3.70 25.27
CA GLN A 163 -13.12 -2.63 26.26
C GLN A 163 -13.96 -1.42 25.86
N ASP A 164 -14.50 -0.74 26.87
CA ASP A 164 -15.20 0.52 26.69
C ASP A 164 -14.21 1.66 26.40
N LYS A 165 -14.21 2.15 25.16
CA LYS A 165 -13.32 3.19 24.65
C LYS A 165 -14.11 4.20 23.82
N SER A 166 -13.81 5.48 23.99
CA SER A 166 -14.45 6.58 23.26
C SER A 166 -13.85 6.79 21.86
N LEU A 167 -14.61 7.49 21.01
CA LEU A 167 -14.19 7.96 19.68
C LEU A 167 -13.46 9.32 19.72
N GLU A 168 -13.26 9.89 20.91
CA GLU A 168 -12.52 11.14 21.09
C GLU A 168 -11.03 11.00 20.73
N THR A 169 -10.46 12.06 20.16
CA THR A 169 -9.04 12.09 19.75
C THR A 169 -8.07 12.08 20.94
N THR A 170 -8.56 12.32 22.15
CA THR A 170 -7.80 12.29 23.41
C THR A 170 -7.81 10.92 24.10
N GLU A 171 -8.57 9.95 23.60
CA GLU A 171 -8.61 8.59 24.14
C GLU A 171 -7.24 7.91 23.95
N LEU A 172 -6.72 7.29 25.02
CA LEU A 172 -5.37 6.71 24.99
C LEU A 172 -5.40 5.24 24.53
N PRO A 173 -4.41 4.79 23.72
CA PRO A 173 -4.23 3.38 23.40
C PRO A 173 -3.85 2.54 24.65
N PRO A 174 -3.97 1.20 24.62
CA PRO A 174 -4.38 0.39 23.48
C PRO A 174 -5.90 0.35 23.29
N TYR A 175 -6.34 0.31 22.03
CA TYR A 175 -7.71 -0.05 21.66
C TYR A 175 -7.83 -1.57 21.55
N THR A 176 -9.01 -2.13 21.83
CA THR A 176 -9.23 -3.57 21.67
C THR A 176 -9.04 -3.95 20.21
N LEU A 177 -8.18 -4.95 19.97
CA LEU A 177 -8.03 -5.59 18.66
C LEU A 177 -9.26 -6.47 18.40
N VAL A 178 -9.95 -6.21 17.29
CA VAL A 178 -11.00 -7.06 16.74
C VAL A 178 -10.50 -7.61 15.41
N PRO A 179 -10.39 -8.94 15.24
CA PRO A 179 -9.99 -9.50 13.97
C PRO A 179 -10.95 -9.10 12.84
N ARG A 180 -10.42 -8.94 11.63
CA ARG A 180 -11.16 -8.35 10.52
C ARG A 180 -12.42 -9.12 10.15
N ASN A 181 -12.39 -10.44 10.22
CA ASN A 181 -13.50 -11.36 9.92
C ASN A 181 -14.20 -11.90 11.19
N ALA A 182 -14.11 -11.19 12.32
CA ALA A 182 -14.79 -11.59 13.54
C ALA A 182 -16.26 -11.11 13.55
N ALA A 183 -17.10 -11.86 14.25
CA ALA A 183 -18.45 -11.43 14.62
C ALA A 183 -18.41 -10.76 16.00
N ILE A 184 -19.14 -9.66 16.16
CA ILE A 184 -19.23 -8.88 17.40
C ILE A 184 -20.60 -9.10 18.05
N VAL A 185 -20.62 -9.51 19.30
CA VAL A 185 -21.82 -9.74 20.09
C VAL A 185 -22.06 -8.55 21.03
N LEU A 186 -23.23 -7.92 20.90
CA LEU A 186 -23.73 -6.88 21.80
C LEU A 186 -24.74 -7.52 22.74
N ARG A 187 -24.47 -7.52 24.05
CA ARG A 187 -25.39 -8.04 25.07
C ARG A 187 -26.08 -6.89 25.79
N PHE A 188 -27.40 -6.95 25.87
CA PHE A 188 -28.23 -5.98 26.57
C PHE A 188 -28.71 -6.54 27.91
N ASN A 189 -29.12 -5.65 28.82
CA ASN A 189 -29.62 -6.04 30.14
C ASN A 189 -31.04 -6.64 30.12
N ASP A 190 -31.66 -6.77 28.94
CA ASP A 190 -33.03 -7.22 28.77
C ASP A 190 -33.35 -7.67 27.34
N LEU A 191 -34.55 -8.21 27.14
CA LEU A 191 -35.03 -8.74 25.86
C LEU A 191 -35.34 -7.64 24.84
N ILE A 192 -34.89 -7.83 23.60
CA ILE A 192 -34.93 -6.85 22.51
C ILE A 192 -36.10 -7.13 21.58
N ASP A 193 -36.73 -6.07 21.08
CA ASP A 193 -37.69 -6.17 19.99
C ASP A 193 -36.98 -6.32 18.63
N VAL A 194 -36.89 -7.56 18.14
CA VAL A 194 -36.18 -7.89 16.90
C VAL A 194 -36.87 -7.37 15.64
N THR A 195 -38.17 -7.08 15.67
CA THR A 195 -38.89 -6.46 14.53
C THR A 195 -38.36 -5.06 14.21
N ARG A 196 -37.67 -4.47 15.18
CA ARG A 196 -37.04 -3.18 15.11
C ARG A 196 -35.54 -3.26 14.89
N LEU A 197 -34.93 -4.42 14.60
CA LEU A 197 -33.49 -4.50 14.40
C LEU A 197 -33.12 -4.13 12.95
N THR A 198 -32.37 -3.03 12.77
CA THR A 198 -31.90 -2.56 11.45
C THR A 198 -30.50 -1.95 11.55
N ALA A 199 -29.76 -1.90 10.43
CA ALA A 199 -28.43 -1.28 10.34
C ALA A 199 -28.43 0.23 10.65
N THR A 200 -29.60 0.90 10.62
CA THR A 200 -29.73 2.30 11.03
C THR A 200 -29.79 2.49 12.55
N LYS A 201 -29.98 1.42 13.32
CA LYS A 201 -30.07 1.48 14.79
C LYS A 201 -28.81 0.98 15.48
N ILE A 202 -27.99 0.20 14.80
CA ILE A 202 -26.64 -0.16 15.23
C ILE A 202 -25.74 0.12 14.04
N LYS A 203 -25.06 1.27 14.09
CA LYS A 203 -24.23 1.79 13.00
C LYS A 203 -22.79 1.38 13.21
N LEU A 204 -22.13 0.92 12.15
CA LEU A 204 -20.70 0.67 12.13
C LEU A 204 -20.03 1.70 11.21
N SER A 205 -18.94 2.30 11.68
CA SER A 205 -18.11 3.23 10.91
C SER A 205 -16.65 2.79 10.91
N THR A 206 -15.93 3.19 9.87
CA THR A 206 -14.54 2.81 9.60
C THR A 206 -13.70 4.02 9.16
N GLY A 207 -12.38 3.86 9.17
CA GLY A 207 -11.40 4.92 8.86
C GLY A 207 -10.66 5.42 10.09
N ALA A 208 -9.59 6.19 9.92
CA ALA A 208 -8.83 6.78 11.01
C ALA A 208 -8.84 8.32 10.86
N PRO A 209 -9.81 9.05 11.46
CA PRO A 209 -10.83 8.60 12.42
C PRO A 209 -12.03 7.86 11.78
N PRO A 210 -12.80 7.06 12.54
CA PRO A 210 -13.82 6.16 11.99
C PRO A 210 -15.14 6.88 11.69
N THR A 211 -15.21 7.50 10.52
CA THR A 211 -16.34 8.33 10.09
C THR A 211 -17.05 7.78 8.85
N ALA A 212 -16.44 6.87 8.09
CA ALA A 212 -17.05 6.29 6.89
C ALA A 212 -18.03 5.16 7.28
N PRO A 213 -19.31 5.19 6.85
CA PRO A 213 -20.25 4.10 7.12
C PRO A 213 -19.76 2.76 6.57
N PHE A 214 -20.04 1.68 7.29
CA PHE A 214 -19.77 0.31 6.88
C PHE A 214 -21.02 -0.54 6.99
N GLU A 215 -21.34 -1.27 5.92
CA GLU A 215 -22.51 -2.14 5.83
C GLU A 215 -22.17 -3.53 6.37
N ALA A 216 -22.51 -3.77 7.64
CA ALA A 216 -22.41 -5.07 8.29
C ALA A 216 -23.77 -5.78 8.33
N ARG A 217 -23.77 -7.11 8.43
CA ARG A 217 -24.99 -7.88 8.65
C ARG A 217 -25.34 -7.88 10.13
N ILE A 218 -26.55 -7.44 10.46
CA ILE A 218 -27.04 -7.33 11.85
C ILE A 218 -28.08 -8.43 12.11
N LEU A 219 -27.76 -9.36 13.00
CA LEU A 219 -28.59 -10.55 13.28
C LEU A 219 -29.06 -10.56 14.75
N PRO A 220 -30.28 -11.01 15.03
CA PRO A 220 -30.64 -11.42 16.38
C PRO A 220 -29.88 -12.71 16.74
N ASP A 221 -29.37 -12.81 17.97
CA ASP A 221 -28.80 -14.09 18.43
C ASP A 221 -29.91 -15.06 18.80
N LEU A 222 -30.12 -16.09 18.00
CA LEU A 222 -31.14 -17.13 18.21
C LEU A 222 -30.77 -18.12 19.33
N ASN A 223 -29.55 -18.05 19.84
CA ASN A 223 -29.03 -19.01 20.81
C ASN A 223 -29.12 -18.49 22.26
N HIS A 224 -29.39 -17.19 22.46
CA HIS A 224 -29.36 -16.53 23.76
C HIS A 224 -30.54 -15.60 23.99
N GLY A 225 -31.30 -15.83 25.06
CA GLY A 225 -32.48 -15.02 25.32
C GLY A 225 -33.37 -15.53 26.43
N ALA A 226 -34.67 -15.43 26.24
CA ALA A 226 -35.67 -16.03 27.11
C ALA A 226 -36.92 -16.42 26.32
N ILE A 227 -37.75 -17.27 26.94
CA ILE A 227 -39.07 -17.66 26.44
C ILE A 227 -40.11 -16.86 27.24
N LEU A 228 -41.03 -16.22 26.55
CA LEU A 228 -42.18 -15.53 27.14
C LEU A 228 -43.41 -15.87 26.33
N ASP A 229 -44.57 -16.01 26.95
CA ASP A 229 -45.87 -16.07 26.25
C ASP A 229 -46.49 -14.67 26.31
N ARG A 230 -46.25 -13.86 25.28
CA ARG A 230 -46.65 -12.44 25.29
C ARG A 230 -48.05 -12.23 24.77
N ASP A 231 -48.48 -13.02 23.80
CA ASP A 231 -49.82 -12.94 23.22
C ASP A 231 -50.87 -13.71 24.04
N HIS A 232 -50.44 -14.44 25.08
CA HIS A 232 -51.27 -15.23 25.99
C HIS A 232 -52.02 -16.36 25.27
N ASP A 233 -51.45 -16.90 24.20
CA ASP A 233 -52.01 -18.01 23.44
C ASP A 233 -51.69 -19.39 24.07
N GLY A 234 -50.84 -19.40 25.10
CA GLY A 234 -50.38 -20.61 25.80
C GLY A 234 -49.12 -21.24 25.21
N HIS A 235 -48.53 -20.63 24.17
CA HIS A 235 -47.29 -21.01 23.53
C HIS A 235 -46.22 -19.93 23.77
N GLY A 236 -45.12 -20.30 24.40
CA GLY A 236 -44.03 -19.33 24.62
C GLY A 236 -43.28 -19.00 23.33
N GLU A 237 -43.01 -17.73 23.08
CA GLU A 237 -42.19 -17.25 21.97
C GLU A 237 -40.76 -16.90 22.42
N PHE A 238 -39.82 -16.96 21.49
CA PHE A 238 -38.42 -16.60 21.75
C PHE A 238 -38.16 -15.10 21.57
N TYR A 239 -37.40 -14.54 22.51
CA TYR A 239 -36.85 -13.18 22.40
C TYR A 239 -35.38 -13.16 22.81
N THR A 240 -34.53 -12.48 22.03
CA THR A 240 -33.08 -12.41 22.27
C THR A 240 -32.70 -11.28 23.23
N THR A 241 -31.61 -11.46 23.97
CA THR A 241 -30.92 -10.37 24.70
C THR A 241 -29.65 -9.88 23.98
N ARG A 242 -29.28 -10.52 22.86
CA ARG A 242 -28.04 -10.27 22.15
C ARG A 242 -28.27 -9.95 20.68
N VAL A 243 -27.40 -9.10 20.13
CA VAL A 243 -27.32 -8.80 18.70
C VAL A 243 -25.94 -9.15 18.21
N ILE A 244 -25.86 -9.77 17.03
CA ILE A 244 -24.61 -10.10 16.36
C ILE A 244 -24.40 -9.11 15.22
N ILE A 245 -23.23 -8.47 15.19
CA ILE A 245 -22.72 -7.73 14.05
C ILE A 245 -21.74 -8.66 13.34
N ASP A 246 -22.14 -9.19 12.20
CA ASP A 246 -21.25 -9.93 11.32
C ASP A 246 -20.62 -8.98 10.31
N THR A 247 -19.29 -8.96 10.35
CA THR A 247 -18.46 -8.06 9.56
C THR A 247 -18.18 -8.62 8.17
N THR A 248 -18.47 -9.90 7.93
CA THR A 248 -18.37 -10.58 6.65
C THR A 248 -19.74 -10.93 6.08
N VAL A 249 -19.83 -11.01 4.75
CA VAL A 249 -21.04 -11.40 4.02
C VAL A 249 -20.63 -12.28 2.84
N SER A 250 -20.96 -13.56 2.88
CA SER A 250 -20.74 -14.48 1.76
C SER A 250 -21.76 -14.25 0.63
N PRO A 251 -21.50 -14.75 -0.60
CA PRO A 251 -22.45 -14.66 -1.70
C PRO A 251 -23.83 -15.25 -1.39
N LEU A 252 -23.87 -16.35 -0.63
CA LEU A 252 -25.12 -17.01 -0.23
C LEU A 252 -25.94 -16.11 0.71
N GLU A 253 -25.27 -15.44 1.64
CA GLU A 253 -25.89 -14.57 2.64
C GLU A 253 -26.36 -13.25 2.03
N ALA A 254 -25.60 -12.70 1.09
CA ALA A 254 -26.02 -11.54 0.31
C ALA A 254 -27.30 -11.84 -0.50
N ALA A 255 -27.39 -13.03 -1.11
CA ALA A 255 -28.58 -13.46 -1.86
C ALA A 255 -29.82 -13.68 -0.97
N LEU A 256 -29.59 -14.02 0.30
CA LEU A 256 -30.63 -14.24 1.32
C LEU A 256 -31.16 -12.95 1.95
N SER A 257 -30.41 -11.86 1.86
CA SER A 257 -30.76 -10.62 2.52
C SER A 257 -31.93 -9.91 1.86
N SER A 258 -32.92 -9.50 2.67
CA SER A 258 -34.04 -8.65 2.22
C SER A 258 -33.61 -7.20 1.91
N SER A 259 -32.39 -6.83 2.30
CA SER A 259 -31.72 -5.57 1.98
C SER A 259 -30.56 -5.82 1.01
N SER A 260 -30.22 -4.86 0.15
CA SER A 260 -29.12 -5.00 -0.82
C SER A 260 -27.75 -4.96 -0.11
N LEU A 261 -27.38 -6.06 0.56
CA LEU A 261 -26.04 -6.23 1.13
C LEU A 261 -25.06 -6.59 0.01
N ALA A 262 -23.93 -5.90 -0.05
CA ALA A 262 -22.83 -6.29 -0.91
C ALA A 262 -22.10 -7.51 -0.32
N VAL A 263 -21.59 -8.38 -1.19
CA VAL A 263 -20.67 -9.45 -0.78
C VAL A 263 -19.42 -8.82 -0.17
N ASN A 264 -19.02 -9.27 1.02
CA ASN A 264 -17.86 -8.80 1.72
C ASN A 264 -17.11 -9.96 2.38
N ALA A 265 -16.11 -10.50 1.68
CA ALA A 265 -15.24 -11.54 2.21
C ALA A 265 -14.05 -10.99 3.03
N LEU A 266 -13.81 -9.67 2.96
CA LEU A 266 -12.66 -9.00 3.58
C LEU A 266 -12.86 -8.65 5.06
N GLY A 267 -14.12 -8.58 5.49
CA GLY A 267 -14.46 -8.11 6.82
C GLY A 267 -14.22 -6.62 7.00
N LEU A 268 -13.76 -6.23 8.19
CA LEU A 268 -13.35 -4.86 8.51
C LEU A 268 -12.10 -4.44 7.70
N PRO A 269 -11.96 -3.16 7.33
CA PRO A 269 -10.74 -2.65 6.67
C PRO A 269 -9.54 -2.74 7.61
N ALA A 270 -8.36 -3.07 7.07
CA ALA A 270 -7.15 -3.25 7.88
C ALA A 270 -6.73 -1.98 8.62
N SER A 271 -6.27 -2.14 9.86
CA SER A 271 -5.65 -1.05 10.60
C SER A 271 -4.23 -0.75 10.09
N THR A 272 -3.91 0.54 9.95
CA THR A 272 -2.60 1.03 9.49
C THR A 272 -1.64 1.39 10.64
N THR A 273 -2.09 1.27 11.89
CA THR A 273 -1.31 1.60 13.09
C THR A 273 -1.86 0.89 14.31
N SER A 274 -0.99 0.47 15.24
CA SER A 274 -1.42 -0.18 16.49
C SER A 274 -2.10 0.77 17.49
N ASN A 275 -1.99 2.09 17.28
CA ASN A 275 -2.26 3.09 18.32
C ASN A 275 -3.57 3.86 18.14
N GLN A 276 -4.29 3.68 17.04
CA GLN A 276 -5.53 4.43 16.76
C GLN A 276 -6.70 3.46 16.51
N ALA A 277 -7.89 3.87 16.94
CA ALA A 277 -9.12 3.22 16.52
C ALA A 277 -9.36 3.51 15.05
N ASN A 278 -9.73 2.48 14.29
CA ASN A 278 -10.19 2.63 12.92
C ASN A 278 -11.62 2.13 12.70
N ILE A 279 -12.30 1.71 13.78
CA ILE A 279 -13.67 1.21 13.78
C ILE A 279 -14.45 1.89 14.91
N GLY A 280 -15.68 2.32 14.60
CA GLY A 280 -16.61 2.91 15.56
C GLY A 280 -17.97 2.22 15.50
N ILE A 281 -18.45 1.72 16.64
CA ILE A 281 -19.84 1.25 16.79
C ILE A 281 -20.63 2.38 17.43
N ARG A 282 -21.77 2.75 16.84
CA ARG A 282 -22.65 3.82 17.32
C ARG A 282 -24.10 3.32 17.42
N ILE A 283 -24.72 3.52 18.58
CA ILE A 283 -26.12 3.17 18.84
C ILE A 283 -26.88 4.46 19.21
N PRO A 284 -27.74 4.98 18.32
CA PRO A 284 -28.56 6.17 18.59
C PRO A 284 -29.45 6.02 19.81
N THR A 285 -29.56 7.07 20.63
CA THR A 285 -30.48 7.12 21.78
C THR A 285 -31.58 8.16 21.64
N HIS A 286 -31.47 9.06 20.65
CA HIS A 286 -32.46 10.08 20.31
C HIS A 286 -32.84 10.04 18.82
N ILE A 287 -34.11 10.38 18.50
CA ILE A 287 -34.61 10.45 17.12
C ILE A 287 -34.19 11.79 16.51
N ASP A 288 -33.56 11.75 15.35
CA ASP A 288 -33.23 12.94 14.57
C ASP A 288 -33.56 12.72 13.08
N PRO A 289 -34.69 13.25 12.59
CA PRO A 289 -35.08 13.18 11.19
C PRO A 289 -34.08 13.80 10.22
N SER A 290 -33.28 14.78 10.67
CA SER A 290 -32.26 15.44 9.84
C SER A 290 -31.07 14.53 9.52
N GLN A 291 -30.82 13.52 10.37
CA GLN A 291 -29.83 12.46 10.18
C GLN A 291 -30.46 11.15 9.69
N SER A 292 -31.70 11.20 9.18
CA SER A 292 -32.49 10.03 8.78
C SER A 292 -32.69 8.98 9.88
N GLN A 293 -32.66 9.41 11.15
CA GLN A 293 -32.93 8.56 12.30
C GLN A 293 -34.40 8.71 12.74
N TYR A 294 -35.27 7.78 12.32
CA TYR A 294 -36.71 7.85 12.59
C TYR A 294 -37.20 6.92 13.71
N ASP A 295 -36.39 5.94 14.12
CA ASP A 295 -36.74 4.98 15.17
C ASP A 295 -35.49 4.52 15.92
N LEU A 296 -35.66 3.95 17.11
CA LEU A 296 -34.58 3.54 18.01
C LEU A 296 -34.62 2.04 18.29
N LEU A 297 -33.51 1.52 18.83
CA LEU A 297 -33.48 0.18 19.42
C LEU A 297 -34.25 0.19 20.74
N ARG A 298 -35.18 -0.77 20.91
CA ARG A 298 -36.08 -0.83 22.07
C ARG A 298 -36.17 -2.25 22.63
N ASN A 299 -36.48 -2.36 23.91
CA ASN A 299 -36.92 -3.63 24.51
C ASN A 299 -38.41 -3.90 24.22
N LEU A 300 -38.91 -5.05 24.68
CA LEU A 300 -40.30 -5.46 24.43
C LEU A 300 -41.34 -4.51 25.04
N ALA A 301 -41.02 -3.82 26.14
CA ALA A 301 -41.86 -2.78 26.74
C ALA A 301 -41.80 -1.42 26.01
N GLY A 302 -40.99 -1.30 24.95
CA GLY A 302 -40.86 -0.08 24.16
C GLY A 302 -39.87 0.96 24.72
N ASN A 303 -39.11 0.64 25.76
CA ASN A 303 -38.10 1.53 26.33
C ASN A 303 -36.86 1.57 25.41
N PRO A 304 -36.38 2.76 24.99
CA PRO A 304 -35.19 2.86 24.15
C PRO A 304 -33.89 2.66 24.96
N LEU A 305 -32.78 2.42 24.25
CA LEU A 305 -31.45 2.46 24.86
C LEU A 305 -31.20 3.83 25.50
N SER A 306 -30.74 3.85 26.76
CA SER A 306 -30.43 5.11 27.45
C SER A 306 -29.10 5.70 27.00
N PHE A 307 -28.98 7.03 26.99
CA PHE A 307 -27.68 7.70 26.83
C PHE A 307 -26.75 7.48 28.05
N ASN A 308 -27.32 7.29 29.24
CA ASN A 308 -26.58 7.23 30.51
C ASN A 308 -26.44 5.79 31.03
N GLY A 309 -25.30 5.52 31.67
CA GLY A 309 -25.04 4.21 32.29
C GLY A 309 -24.72 3.10 31.27
N ASN A 310 -24.24 3.50 30.09
CA ASN A 310 -23.83 2.63 28.99
C ASN A 310 -22.33 2.75 28.65
N GLY A 311 -21.51 3.31 29.55
CA GLY A 311 -20.09 3.53 29.27
C GLY A 311 -19.85 4.78 28.42
N SER A 312 -18.90 4.71 27.48
CA SER A 312 -18.58 5.81 26.55
C SER A 312 -19.78 6.21 25.69
N ASN A 313 -19.98 7.51 25.54
CA ASN A 313 -21.05 8.12 24.76
C ASN A 313 -20.55 9.39 24.04
N ASP A 314 -21.27 9.81 23.00
CA ASP A 314 -20.94 10.98 22.19
C ASP A 314 -22.10 11.99 22.27
N ALA A 315 -21.97 12.94 23.20
CA ALA A 315 -22.96 14.01 23.38
C ALA A 315 -22.94 15.05 22.25
N THR A 316 -21.92 15.01 21.38
CA THR A 316 -21.79 15.94 20.26
C THR A 316 -22.50 15.44 19.00
N SER A 317 -22.86 14.15 18.96
CA SER A 317 -23.65 13.61 17.86
C SER A 317 -25.12 14.03 17.98
N PRO A 318 -25.82 14.37 16.87
CA PRO A 318 -27.22 14.82 16.92
C PRO A 318 -28.20 13.78 17.49
N THR A 319 -27.82 12.50 17.50
CA THR A 319 -28.60 11.37 18.02
C THR A 319 -28.18 10.90 19.40
N GLU A 320 -27.22 11.60 20.04
CA GLU A 320 -26.65 11.28 21.35
C GLU A 320 -26.26 9.79 21.43
N ASP A 321 -25.22 9.39 20.70
CA ASP A 321 -24.92 7.97 20.51
C ASP A 321 -24.22 7.35 21.72
N VAL A 322 -24.54 6.10 22.02
CA VAL A 322 -23.63 5.21 22.77
C VAL A 322 -22.56 4.73 21.80
N VAL A 323 -21.28 4.88 22.16
CA VAL A 323 -20.16 4.63 21.24
C VAL A 323 -19.16 3.60 21.77
N ARG A 324 -18.56 2.84 20.86
CA ARG A 324 -17.39 1.99 21.14
C ARG A 324 -16.35 2.13 20.04
N ALA A 325 -15.15 2.54 20.42
CA ALA A 325 -13.99 2.60 19.55
C ALA A 325 -13.18 1.32 19.65
N VAL A 326 -12.92 0.69 18.51
CA VAL A 326 -12.04 -0.49 18.42
C VAL A 326 -11.03 -0.33 17.30
N ARG A 327 -9.99 -1.15 17.36
CA ARG A 327 -9.02 -1.28 16.28
C ARG A 327 -9.24 -2.62 15.61
N SER A 328 -9.48 -2.61 14.31
CA SER A 328 -9.44 -3.84 13.52
C SER A 328 -8.01 -4.38 13.40
N GLY A 329 -7.86 -5.66 13.07
CA GLY A 329 -6.55 -6.21 12.76
C GLY A 329 -5.87 -5.56 11.54
N GLY A 330 -4.55 -5.49 11.57
CA GLY A 330 -3.73 -4.92 10.49
C GLY A 330 -2.64 -5.89 9.99
N ALA A 331 -1.95 -5.51 8.93
CA ALA A 331 -0.86 -6.30 8.37
C ALA A 331 0.23 -6.54 9.43
N THR A 332 0.70 -7.78 9.57
CA THR A 332 1.68 -8.19 10.60
C THR A 332 2.93 -7.30 10.58
N ALA A 333 3.40 -6.93 9.38
CA ALA A 333 4.57 -6.09 9.19
C ALA A 333 4.42 -4.64 9.70
N ILE A 334 3.18 -4.16 9.88
CA ILE A 334 2.87 -2.78 10.29
C ILE A 334 2.44 -2.75 11.76
N THR A 335 1.47 -3.58 12.14
CA THR A 335 0.84 -3.54 13.47
C THR A 335 1.38 -4.58 14.44
N GLY A 336 2.10 -5.59 13.94
CA GLY A 336 2.54 -6.74 14.74
C GLY A 336 1.42 -7.75 15.05
N ASP A 337 0.23 -7.58 14.48
CA ASP A 337 -0.89 -8.50 14.70
C ASP A 337 -0.60 -9.85 14.03
N VAL A 338 -0.92 -10.94 14.72
CA VAL A 338 -0.83 -12.29 14.14
C VAL A 338 -1.85 -12.46 13.00
N ASN A 339 -1.53 -13.34 12.04
CA ASN A 339 -2.40 -13.69 10.91
C ASN A 339 -2.90 -12.47 10.11
N ASN A 340 -2.06 -11.43 9.98
CA ASN A 340 -2.42 -10.16 9.33
C ASN A 340 -3.72 -9.54 9.86
N GLY A 341 -4.03 -9.78 11.13
CA GLY A 341 -5.21 -9.22 11.77
C GLY A 341 -6.52 -9.95 11.49
N PHE A 342 -6.48 -11.15 10.92
CA PHE A 342 -7.63 -12.04 10.79
C PHE A 342 -7.71 -13.03 11.95
N LEU A 343 -8.90 -13.63 12.14
CA LEU A 343 -9.07 -14.77 13.03
C LEU A 343 -8.06 -15.85 12.62
N ARG A 344 -7.45 -16.53 13.59
CA ARG A 344 -6.52 -17.61 13.25
C ARG A 344 -7.19 -18.66 12.38
N ASP A 345 -6.58 -18.89 11.24
CA ASP A 345 -6.99 -19.85 10.24
C ASP A 345 -5.90 -20.91 10.08
N ASP A 346 -6.29 -22.16 10.26
CA ASP A 346 -5.40 -23.33 10.16
C ASP A 346 -5.66 -24.11 8.85
N ILE A 347 -6.59 -23.65 7.99
CA ILE A 347 -6.96 -24.29 6.73
C ILE A 347 -6.19 -23.61 5.60
N ALA A 348 -5.30 -24.36 4.96
CA ALA A 348 -4.56 -23.81 3.82
C ALA A 348 -5.46 -23.65 2.59
N PRO A 349 -5.35 -22.53 1.84
CA PRO A 349 -6.14 -22.32 0.63
C PRO A 349 -5.82 -23.38 -0.45
N LYS A 350 -6.83 -23.75 -1.22
CA LYS A 350 -6.76 -24.72 -2.32
C LYS A 350 -7.37 -24.15 -3.59
N VAL A 351 -6.93 -24.66 -4.74
CA VAL A 351 -7.51 -24.33 -6.04
C VAL A 351 -8.87 -25.03 -6.19
N VAL A 352 -9.85 -24.33 -6.75
CA VAL A 352 -11.24 -24.76 -6.90
C VAL A 352 -11.57 -24.93 -8.39
N GLY A 353 -12.14 -26.08 -8.73
CA GLY A 353 -12.67 -26.36 -10.07
C GLY A 353 -14.19 -26.30 -10.07
N THR A 354 -14.78 -25.75 -11.13
CA THR A 354 -16.23 -25.75 -11.36
C THR A 354 -16.50 -26.41 -12.71
N LEU A 355 -17.25 -27.52 -12.68
CA LEU A 355 -17.42 -28.42 -13.83
C LEU A 355 -18.90 -28.63 -14.15
N PRO A 356 -19.27 -28.62 -15.44
CA PRO A 356 -20.63 -28.95 -15.84
C PRO A 356 -20.87 -30.45 -15.73
N ILE A 357 -21.98 -30.79 -15.10
CA ILE A 357 -22.46 -32.15 -14.88
C ILE A 357 -23.92 -32.28 -15.31
N ALA A 358 -24.40 -33.51 -15.40
CA ALA A 358 -25.82 -33.84 -15.50
C ALA A 358 -26.20 -34.74 -14.33
N LEU A 359 -27.23 -34.33 -13.58
CA LEU A 359 -27.79 -35.06 -12.45
C LEU A 359 -28.97 -35.93 -12.91
N GLY A 360 -29.06 -37.16 -12.38
CA GLY A 360 -30.20 -38.06 -12.52
C GLY A 360 -31.34 -37.70 -11.57
N SER A 361 -32.32 -38.60 -11.47
CA SER A 361 -33.46 -38.44 -10.57
C SER A 361 -33.05 -38.55 -9.10
N SER A 362 -33.47 -37.58 -8.30
CA SER A 362 -33.15 -37.49 -6.87
C SER A 362 -34.19 -38.23 -6.02
N ILE A 363 -33.72 -39.11 -5.13
CA ILE A 363 -34.55 -39.94 -4.24
C ILE A 363 -34.18 -39.61 -2.79
N SER A 364 -35.14 -39.18 -1.97
CA SER A 364 -34.89 -38.88 -0.56
C SER A 364 -34.49 -40.14 0.23
N ASP A 365 -33.53 -40.01 1.14
CA ASP A 365 -33.08 -41.08 2.04
C ASP A 365 -33.86 -41.14 3.38
N GLY A 366 -34.79 -40.22 3.61
CA GLY A 366 -35.58 -40.13 4.86
C GLY A 366 -34.85 -39.54 6.07
N LEU A 367 -33.57 -39.16 5.93
CA LEU A 367 -32.71 -38.54 6.96
C LEU A 367 -32.31 -37.10 6.61
N GLY A 368 -32.90 -36.53 5.56
CA GLY A 368 -32.61 -35.18 5.07
C GLY A 368 -31.60 -35.12 3.93
N GLY A 369 -31.17 -36.28 3.40
CA GLY A 369 -30.33 -36.40 2.21
C GLY A 369 -31.09 -36.96 1.00
N TYR A 370 -30.39 -36.98 -0.14
CA TYR A 370 -30.89 -37.46 -1.43
C TYR A 370 -29.83 -38.30 -2.12
N ASN A 371 -30.25 -39.44 -2.63
CA ASN A 371 -29.45 -40.29 -3.53
C ASN A 371 -29.82 -39.97 -4.98
N SER A 372 -28.81 -39.80 -5.83
CA SER A 372 -28.97 -39.59 -7.27
C SER A 372 -27.79 -40.20 -8.03
N THR A 373 -27.76 -40.02 -9.35
CA THR A 373 -26.61 -40.32 -10.20
C THR A 373 -26.09 -39.03 -10.84
N LEU A 374 -24.80 -38.99 -11.16
CA LEU A 374 -24.12 -37.83 -11.72
C LEU A 374 -23.23 -38.26 -12.88
N SER A 375 -23.22 -37.50 -13.97
CA SER A 375 -22.28 -37.68 -15.08
C SER A 375 -21.60 -36.37 -15.44
N PHE A 376 -20.29 -36.42 -15.68
CA PHE A 376 -19.52 -35.25 -16.14
C PHE A 376 -19.78 -35.01 -17.62
N GLN A 377 -20.11 -33.77 -17.99
CA GLN A 377 -20.25 -33.40 -19.40
C GLN A 377 -18.90 -33.43 -20.12
N TYR A 378 -17.81 -33.14 -19.40
CA TYR A 378 -16.44 -33.20 -19.91
C TYR A 378 -15.77 -34.49 -19.46
N VAL A 379 -15.66 -35.47 -20.38
CA VAL A 379 -15.03 -36.77 -20.13
C VAL A 379 -13.60 -36.66 -19.55
N PRO A 380 -12.72 -35.76 -20.03
CA PRO A 380 -11.39 -35.60 -19.45
C PRO A 380 -11.38 -35.10 -18.00
N CYS A 381 -12.49 -34.53 -17.52
CA CYS A 381 -12.63 -34.00 -16.16
C CYS A 381 -13.41 -34.94 -15.22
N ARG A 382 -13.65 -36.20 -15.61
CA ARG A 382 -14.26 -37.20 -14.74
C ARG A 382 -13.37 -37.47 -13.54
N MET A 383 -13.85 -37.17 -12.33
CA MET A 383 -13.10 -37.34 -11.10
C MET A 383 -13.97 -37.85 -9.96
N ALA A 384 -13.34 -38.46 -8.95
CA ALA A 384 -14.04 -38.93 -7.76
C ALA A 384 -14.69 -37.74 -7.01
N LEU A 385 -15.94 -37.92 -6.60
CA LEU A 385 -16.67 -36.99 -5.77
C LEU A 385 -16.17 -37.09 -4.33
N LYS A 386 -16.00 -35.94 -3.69
CA LYS A 386 -15.49 -35.82 -2.32
C LYS A 386 -16.63 -35.33 -1.43
N GLY A 387 -16.63 -35.77 -0.18
CA GLY A 387 -17.50 -35.14 0.83
C GLY A 387 -17.16 -33.65 0.93
N GLY A 388 -18.18 -32.79 0.90
CA GLY A 388 -18.05 -31.34 0.89
C GLY A 388 -18.10 -30.68 -0.49
N ASP A 389 -18.00 -31.46 -1.59
CA ASP A 389 -18.21 -30.92 -2.94
C ASP A 389 -19.63 -30.34 -3.06
N VAL A 390 -19.80 -29.28 -3.84
CA VAL A 390 -21.08 -28.57 -3.95
C VAL A 390 -21.67 -28.74 -5.34
N ILE A 391 -22.89 -29.24 -5.40
CA ILE A 391 -23.71 -29.31 -6.60
C ILE A 391 -24.64 -28.09 -6.63
N GLU A 392 -24.63 -27.37 -7.74
CA GLU A 392 -25.40 -26.14 -7.92
C GLU A 392 -26.35 -26.25 -9.11
N GLN A 393 -27.60 -25.84 -8.86
CA GLN A 393 -28.61 -25.48 -9.85
C GLN A 393 -29.09 -24.05 -9.56
N PRO A 394 -29.74 -23.36 -10.52
CA PRO A 394 -30.25 -22.01 -10.30
C PRO A 394 -31.09 -21.91 -9.03
N GLY A 395 -30.56 -21.23 -8.01
CA GLY A 395 -31.21 -21.02 -6.71
C GLY A 395 -31.14 -22.18 -5.72
N VAL A 396 -30.54 -23.34 -6.06
CA VAL A 396 -30.44 -24.51 -5.16
C VAL A 396 -28.99 -25.01 -5.09
N PHE A 397 -28.47 -25.12 -3.87
CA PHE A 397 -27.13 -25.63 -3.57
C PHE A 397 -27.24 -26.88 -2.71
N ALA A 398 -26.50 -27.90 -3.08
CA ALA A 398 -26.39 -29.13 -2.34
C ALA A 398 -24.94 -29.50 -2.05
N GLU A 399 -24.68 -30.04 -0.88
CA GLU A 399 -23.37 -30.53 -0.48
C GLU A 399 -23.35 -32.06 -0.58
N VAL A 400 -22.33 -32.61 -1.22
CA VAL A 400 -22.05 -34.06 -1.25
C VAL A 400 -21.65 -34.50 0.15
N ILE A 401 -22.37 -35.47 0.72
CA ILE A 401 -22.15 -35.94 2.10
C ILE A 401 -21.36 -37.24 2.16
N GLN A 402 -21.29 -37.99 1.05
CA GLN A 402 -20.51 -39.20 0.95
C GLN A 402 -19.61 -39.17 -0.29
N ALA A 403 -18.32 -39.42 -0.10
CA ALA A 403 -17.39 -39.57 -1.21
C ALA A 403 -17.76 -40.76 -2.09
N SER A 404 -17.63 -40.62 -3.41
CA SER A 404 -17.93 -41.66 -4.38
C SER A 404 -17.04 -41.57 -5.62
N ASN A 405 -16.99 -42.65 -6.39
CA ASN A 405 -16.25 -42.72 -7.64
C ASN A 405 -17.05 -43.49 -8.69
N ASP A 406 -16.52 -43.54 -9.91
CA ASP A 406 -17.14 -44.17 -11.09
C ASP A 406 -17.28 -45.71 -10.96
N GLN A 407 -16.76 -46.31 -9.88
CA GLN A 407 -16.85 -47.74 -9.57
C GLN A 407 -17.69 -48.05 -8.34
N SER A 408 -18.28 -47.03 -7.71
CA SER A 408 -18.94 -47.18 -6.42
C SER A 408 -20.24 -48.00 -6.50
N ASP A 409 -20.79 -48.19 -7.71
CA ASP A 409 -21.90 -49.08 -8.02
C ASP A 409 -21.46 -50.41 -8.68
N GLY A 410 -20.15 -50.62 -8.83
CA GLY A 410 -19.55 -51.79 -9.47
C GLY A 410 -19.44 -51.73 -11.00
N GLN A 411 -19.77 -50.60 -11.64
CA GLN A 411 -19.60 -50.40 -13.09
C GLN A 411 -18.46 -49.41 -13.40
N LEU A 412 -18.22 -49.10 -14.68
CA LEU A 412 -17.22 -48.14 -15.17
C LEU A 412 -17.82 -47.42 -16.40
N ASP A 413 -19.02 -46.88 -16.22
CA ASP A 413 -19.84 -46.35 -17.31
C ASP A 413 -19.81 -44.81 -17.39
N GLY A 414 -19.16 -44.14 -16.45
CA GLY A 414 -19.13 -42.67 -16.36
C GLY A 414 -20.27 -42.10 -15.54
N ILE A 415 -21.00 -42.93 -14.79
CA ILE A 415 -22.13 -42.57 -13.94
C ILE A 415 -21.73 -42.78 -12.47
N PHE A 416 -21.72 -41.68 -11.72
CA PHE A 416 -21.31 -41.65 -10.33
C PHE A 416 -22.55 -41.70 -9.44
N PRO A 417 -22.69 -42.68 -8.52
CA PRO A 417 -23.69 -42.55 -7.46
C PRO A 417 -23.33 -41.36 -6.58
N VAL A 418 -24.29 -40.50 -6.28
CA VAL A 418 -24.07 -39.32 -5.44
C VAL A 418 -25.10 -39.25 -4.32
N HIS A 419 -24.59 -39.08 -3.10
CA HIS A 419 -25.40 -38.84 -1.91
C HIS A 419 -25.13 -37.41 -1.45
N TYR A 420 -26.16 -36.57 -1.48
CA TYR A 420 -26.04 -35.14 -1.19
C TYR A 420 -27.15 -34.67 -0.24
N ARG A 421 -26.95 -33.51 0.38
CA ARG A 421 -27.99 -32.79 1.12
C ARG A 421 -28.17 -31.40 0.54
N VAL A 422 -29.41 -30.90 0.45
CA VAL A 422 -29.63 -29.50 0.05
C VAL A 422 -29.31 -28.61 1.25
N ILE A 423 -28.38 -27.68 1.03
CA ILE A 423 -27.93 -26.70 2.02
C ILE A 423 -28.63 -25.36 1.83
N PHE A 424 -29.14 -25.09 0.62
CA PHE A 424 -29.92 -23.89 0.35
C PHE A 424 -30.85 -24.05 -0.88
N PRO A 425 -32.11 -23.58 -0.80
CA PRO A 425 -32.87 -23.32 0.42
C PRO A 425 -33.13 -24.65 1.15
N LEU A 426 -33.24 -24.61 2.48
CA LEU A 426 -33.59 -25.82 3.23
C LEU A 426 -34.98 -26.33 2.80
N GLY A 427 -35.10 -27.64 2.58
CA GLY A 427 -36.35 -28.29 2.17
C GLY A 427 -36.59 -28.39 0.66
N GLU A 428 -35.75 -27.75 -0.16
CA GLU A 428 -35.77 -27.91 -1.62
C GLU A 428 -35.06 -29.19 -2.09
N THR A 429 -35.19 -29.52 -3.38
CA THR A 429 -34.53 -30.67 -4.01
C THR A 429 -33.87 -30.28 -5.33
N LEU A 430 -32.71 -30.86 -5.65
CA LEU A 430 -32.15 -30.78 -7.00
C LEU A 430 -32.97 -31.63 -7.97
N ASN A 431 -33.22 -31.07 -9.17
CA ASN A 431 -33.95 -31.72 -10.25
C ASN A 431 -32.99 -32.43 -11.21
N ALA A 432 -33.45 -33.49 -11.88
CA ALA A 432 -32.68 -34.14 -12.93
C ALA A 432 -32.38 -33.15 -14.09
N GLY A 433 -31.15 -33.15 -14.59
CA GLY A 433 -30.71 -32.26 -15.67
C GLY A 433 -29.35 -31.61 -15.45
N SER A 434 -29.06 -30.57 -16.22
CA SER A 434 -27.78 -29.84 -16.17
C SER A 434 -27.58 -29.16 -14.82
N CYS A 435 -26.42 -29.39 -14.22
CA CYS A 435 -25.98 -28.75 -12.98
C CYS A 435 -24.49 -28.37 -13.10
N GLN A 436 -23.96 -27.67 -12.11
CA GLN A 436 -22.52 -27.52 -11.92
C GLN A 436 -22.11 -28.30 -10.67
N ILE A 437 -20.88 -28.80 -10.66
CA ILE A 437 -20.22 -29.25 -9.44
C ILE A 437 -18.99 -28.39 -9.20
N THR A 438 -18.82 -27.99 -7.95
CA THR A 438 -17.62 -27.31 -7.47
C THR A 438 -16.85 -28.25 -6.55
N THR A 439 -15.55 -28.41 -6.78
CA THR A 439 -14.67 -29.33 -6.04
C THR A 439 -13.28 -28.74 -5.85
N LEU A 440 -12.56 -29.22 -4.84
CA LEU A 440 -11.20 -28.79 -4.53
C LEU A 440 -10.17 -29.63 -5.27
N TYR A 441 -9.07 -29.01 -5.69
CA TYR A 441 -7.93 -29.73 -6.25
C TYR A 441 -7.29 -30.64 -5.19
N ASP A 442 -7.12 -31.91 -5.55
CA ASP A 442 -6.35 -32.88 -4.78
C ASP A 442 -5.25 -33.49 -5.67
N PRO A 443 -3.97 -33.38 -5.28
CA PRO A 443 -2.86 -33.79 -6.12
C PRO A 443 -2.79 -35.31 -6.33
N THR A 444 -3.43 -36.10 -5.48
CA THR A 444 -3.45 -37.57 -5.57
C THR A 444 -4.67 -38.07 -6.32
N ALA A 445 -5.85 -37.49 -6.05
CA ALA A 445 -7.09 -37.91 -6.70
C ALA A 445 -7.27 -37.30 -8.10
N ASN A 446 -6.58 -36.20 -8.42
CA ASN A 446 -6.77 -35.43 -9.65
C ASN A 446 -5.55 -35.42 -10.58
N VAL A 447 -4.69 -36.44 -10.51
CA VAL A 447 -3.54 -36.59 -11.42
C VAL A 447 -4.02 -36.63 -12.88
N GLY A 448 -3.47 -35.75 -13.72
CA GLY A 448 -3.83 -35.64 -15.14
C GLY A 448 -5.11 -34.85 -15.41
N GLN A 449 -5.74 -34.28 -14.39
CA GLN A 449 -6.99 -33.51 -14.46
C GLN A 449 -6.78 -32.05 -14.04
N GLU A 450 -5.53 -31.59 -13.97
CA GLU A 450 -5.17 -30.28 -13.42
C GLU A 450 -5.79 -29.14 -14.23
N ALA A 451 -5.89 -29.31 -15.56
CA ALA A 451 -6.55 -28.38 -16.46
C ALA A 451 -8.04 -28.14 -16.14
N CYS A 452 -8.72 -29.06 -15.44
CA CYS A 452 -10.11 -28.92 -15.05
C CYS A 452 -10.33 -27.93 -13.88
N PHE A 453 -9.24 -27.46 -13.26
CA PHE A 453 -9.23 -26.48 -12.17
C PHE A 453 -8.91 -25.05 -12.66
N VAL A 454 -8.82 -24.86 -13.98
CA VAL A 454 -8.63 -23.57 -14.63
C VAL A 454 -9.75 -23.35 -15.63
N ARG A 455 -10.27 -22.13 -15.71
CA ARG A 455 -11.36 -21.77 -16.63
C ARG A 455 -10.87 -20.87 -17.75
N PHE A 456 -11.24 -21.25 -18.97
CA PHE A 456 -11.04 -20.49 -20.21
C PHE A 456 -12.41 -20.09 -20.76
N PRO A 457 -12.84 -18.81 -20.68
CA PRO A 457 -14.15 -18.41 -21.17
C PRO A 457 -14.37 -18.64 -22.67
N SER A 458 -13.29 -18.60 -23.47
CA SER A 458 -13.34 -18.81 -24.92
C SER A 458 -12.50 -20.03 -25.30
N ILE A 459 -13.13 -21.21 -25.35
CA ILE A 459 -12.47 -22.49 -25.63
C ILE A 459 -13.31 -23.36 -26.57
N GLY A 460 -12.67 -24.02 -27.53
CA GLY A 460 -13.32 -24.93 -28.48
C GLY A 460 -13.46 -26.37 -27.95
N GLN A 461 -12.47 -26.86 -27.20
CA GLN A 461 -12.45 -28.22 -26.66
C GLN A 461 -11.95 -28.25 -25.20
N PRO A 462 -12.87 -28.39 -24.22
CA PRO A 462 -12.53 -28.49 -22.81
C PRO A 462 -11.61 -29.68 -22.48
N PRO A 463 -10.74 -29.57 -21.45
CA PRO A 463 -10.64 -28.46 -20.52
C PRO A 463 -9.69 -27.33 -20.95
N ALA A 464 -8.73 -27.59 -21.84
CA ALA A 464 -7.63 -26.64 -22.14
C ALA A 464 -7.13 -26.68 -23.60
N THR A 465 -7.93 -27.14 -24.55
CA THR A 465 -7.55 -27.20 -25.97
C THR A 465 -8.43 -26.32 -26.84
N GLN A 466 -7.86 -25.81 -27.93
CA GLN A 466 -8.52 -24.83 -28.79
C GLN A 466 -8.94 -23.56 -28.02
N VAL A 467 -8.07 -23.08 -27.15
CA VAL A 467 -8.26 -21.81 -26.42
C VAL A 467 -8.13 -20.65 -27.40
N ALA A 468 -9.00 -19.65 -27.27
CA ALA A 468 -8.92 -18.46 -28.10
C ALA A 468 -7.68 -17.62 -27.76
N THR A 469 -7.10 -16.94 -28.76
CA THR A 469 -5.88 -16.14 -28.56
C THR A 469 -6.06 -14.99 -27.58
N ASP A 470 -7.28 -14.50 -27.38
CA ASP A 470 -7.63 -13.43 -26.45
C ASP A 470 -8.35 -13.94 -25.19
N SER A 471 -8.44 -15.27 -25.01
CA SER A 471 -9.13 -15.83 -23.85
C SER A 471 -8.38 -15.45 -22.57
N PRO A 472 -9.06 -14.85 -21.58
CA PRO A 472 -8.48 -14.73 -20.25
C PRO A 472 -8.39 -16.13 -19.60
N ILE A 473 -7.55 -16.22 -18.58
CA ILE A 473 -7.31 -17.44 -17.81
C ILE A 473 -7.71 -17.17 -16.38
N ILE A 474 -8.57 -18.03 -15.83
CA ILE A 474 -9.19 -17.79 -14.54
C ILE A 474 -8.87 -18.95 -13.60
N VAL A 475 -8.37 -18.61 -12.42
CA VAL A 475 -8.16 -19.53 -11.30
C VAL A 475 -9.06 -19.10 -10.16
N ARG A 476 -9.70 -20.06 -9.50
CA ARG A 476 -10.48 -19.83 -8.29
C ARG A 476 -9.83 -20.53 -7.10
N PHE A 477 -9.92 -19.91 -5.93
CA PHE A 477 -9.43 -20.42 -4.66
C PHE A 477 -10.58 -20.65 -3.69
N SER A 478 -10.35 -21.52 -2.71
CA SER A 478 -11.31 -21.83 -1.64
C SER A 478 -11.59 -20.62 -0.75
N GLU A 479 -10.61 -19.73 -0.62
CA GLU A 479 -10.64 -18.64 0.35
C GLU A 479 -10.12 -17.35 -0.31
N PRO A 480 -10.46 -16.18 0.24
CA PRO A 480 -9.96 -14.91 -0.26
C PRO A 480 -8.42 -14.88 -0.21
N MET A 481 -7.78 -14.63 -1.35
CA MET A 481 -6.31 -14.53 -1.42
C MET A 481 -5.83 -13.09 -1.25
N ASP A 482 -4.59 -12.91 -0.79
CA ASP A 482 -3.93 -11.61 -0.79
C ASP A 482 -3.63 -11.17 -2.23
N PRO A 483 -4.27 -10.10 -2.73
CA PRO A 483 -4.10 -9.66 -4.12
C PRO A 483 -2.69 -9.13 -4.39
N THR A 484 -1.97 -8.66 -3.36
CA THR A 484 -0.57 -8.19 -3.51
C THR A 484 0.40 -9.35 -3.79
N ARG A 485 -0.05 -10.59 -3.56
CA ARG A 485 0.70 -11.83 -3.77
C ARG A 485 0.20 -12.60 -5.00
N MET A 486 -0.58 -11.94 -5.87
CA MET A 486 -1.13 -12.47 -7.11
C MET A 486 -0.72 -11.65 -8.33
N THR A 487 0.58 -11.61 -8.63
CA THR A 487 1.12 -10.83 -9.76
C THR A 487 1.29 -11.68 -11.04
N PRO A 488 1.22 -11.06 -12.25
CA PRO A 488 1.36 -11.75 -13.54
C PRO A 488 2.74 -12.31 -13.84
N PHE A 489 3.77 -11.90 -13.08
CA PHE A 489 5.16 -12.26 -13.36
C PHE A 489 5.80 -13.15 -12.29
N ASP A 490 5.27 -13.16 -11.05
CA ASP A 490 5.86 -13.94 -9.96
C ASP A 490 4.98 -15.11 -9.54
N ASN A 491 3.70 -14.88 -9.36
CA ASN A 491 2.83 -15.82 -8.65
C ASN A 491 1.81 -16.51 -9.55
N PHE A 492 1.19 -15.80 -10.50
CA PHE A 492 0.27 -16.37 -11.49
C PHE A 492 0.72 -16.00 -12.88
N THR A 493 1.59 -16.84 -13.42
CA THR A 493 2.35 -16.54 -14.63
C THR A 493 1.91 -17.41 -15.79
N ILE A 494 1.93 -16.84 -16.98
CA ILE A 494 1.70 -17.56 -18.23
C ILE A 494 2.99 -17.50 -19.05
N THR A 495 3.45 -18.66 -19.50
CA THR A 495 4.77 -18.80 -20.14
C THR A 495 4.69 -19.65 -21.41
N ARG A 496 5.64 -19.44 -22.32
CA ARG A 496 5.78 -20.20 -23.57
C ARG A 496 6.55 -21.51 -23.40
N VAL A 497 7.18 -21.71 -22.24
CA VAL A 497 7.99 -22.90 -21.91
C VAL A 497 7.56 -23.43 -20.55
N ALA A 498 7.69 -24.74 -20.34
CA ALA A 498 7.20 -25.39 -19.13
C ALA A 498 8.08 -25.14 -17.89
N VAL A 499 9.39 -24.93 -18.09
CA VAL A 499 10.38 -24.81 -17.00
C VAL A 499 11.43 -23.77 -17.35
N ASN A 500 11.96 -23.10 -16.32
CA ASN A 500 13.03 -22.09 -16.41
C ASN A 500 12.79 -21.01 -17.49
N PRO A 501 11.65 -20.29 -17.44
CA PRO A 501 11.38 -19.22 -18.38
C PRO A 501 12.42 -18.09 -18.25
N THR A 502 12.88 -17.57 -19.38
CA THR A 502 13.64 -16.32 -19.46
C THR A 502 12.67 -15.13 -19.61
N GLY A 503 13.18 -13.90 -19.52
CA GLY A 503 12.34 -12.69 -19.66
C GLY A 503 11.53 -12.62 -20.96
N THR A 504 11.92 -13.30 -22.04
CA THR A 504 11.17 -13.36 -23.31
C THR A 504 10.11 -14.46 -23.37
N ASP A 505 10.12 -15.41 -22.43
CA ASP A 505 9.18 -16.54 -22.42
C ASP A 505 7.86 -16.20 -21.72
N TYR A 506 7.84 -15.14 -20.91
CA TYR A 506 6.63 -14.66 -20.25
C TYR A 506 5.64 -14.06 -21.25
N VAL A 507 4.36 -14.36 -21.06
CA VAL A 507 3.27 -13.63 -21.69
C VAL A 507 3.00 -12.39 -20.85
N ILE A 508 3.04 -11.22 -21.48
CA ILE A 508 2.75 -9.96 -20.82
C ILE A 508 1.23 -9.83 -20.67
N GLY A 509 0.78 -9.61 -19.44
CA GLY A 509 -0.63 -9.46 -19.10
C GLY A 509 -0.80 -8.85 -17.72
N SER A 510 -2.04 -8.69 -17.30
CA SER A 510 -2.40 -8.22 -15.96
C SER A 510 -3.22 -9.28 -15.22
N VAL A 511 -3.13 -9.28 -13.90
CA VAL A 511 -3.98 -10.09 -13.04
C VAL A 511 -4.97 -9.16 -12.33
N THR A 512 -6.25 -9.51 -12.38
CA THR A 512 -7.30 -8.80 -11.66
C THR A 512 -8.04 -9.78 -10.75
N ALA A 513 -8.31 -9.36 -9.52
CA ALA A 513 -9.08 -10.12 -8.56
C ALA A 513 -10.59 -9.84 -8.69
N SER A 514 -11.43 -10.81 -8.33
CA SER A 514 -12.85 -10.61 -8.04
C SER A 514 -13.06 -9.82 -6.75
N GLY A 515 -14.27 -9.30 -6.53
CA GLY A 515 -14.59 -8.52 -5.32
C GLY A 515 -14.48 -9.31 -4.00
N ASP A 516 -14.66 -10.63 -4.06
CA ASP A 516 -14.46 -11.55 -2.93
C ASP A 516 -13.01 -12.05 -2.79
N LEU A 517 -12.11 -11.64 -3.70
CA LEU A 517 -10.72 -12.08 -3.80
C LEU A 517 -10.52 -13.59 -3.92
N LYS A 518 -11.53 -14.34 -4.36
CA LYS A 518 -11.43 -15.79 -4.56
C LYS A 518 -11.11 -16.17 -5.99
N GLU A 519 -11.38 -15.30 -6.96
CA GLU A 519 -11.13 -15.53 -8.37
C GLU A 519 -10.10 -14.54 -8.89
N TYR A 520 -9.09 -15.06 -9.56
CA TYR A 520 -8.05 -14.25 -10.21
C TYR A 520 -8.05 -14.53 -11.69
N ARG A 521 -8.07 -13.44 -12.46
CA ARG A 521 -8.11 -13.46 -13.92
C ARG A 521 -6.82 -12.89 -14.47
N PHE A 522 -6.05 -13.73 -15.15
CA PHE A 522 -4.97 -13.28 -16.02
C PHE A 522 -5.57 -12.87 -17.37
N SER A 523 -5.32 -11.62 -17.78
CA SER A 523 -5.73 -11.09 -19.08
C SER A 523 -4.47 -10.74 -19.89
N PRO A 524 -4.23 -11.37 -21.04
CA PRO A 524 -3.04 -11.08 -21.83
C PRO A 524 -3.14 -9.66 -22.42
N ALA A 525 -2.05 -8.89 -22.37
CA ALA A 525 -2.01 -7.50 -22.85
C ALA A 525 -2.12 -7.41 -24.38
N LEU A 526 -1.67 -8.46 -25.07
CA LEU A 526 -1.87 -8.72 -26.49
C LEU A 526 -2.35 -10.17 -26.65
N PRO A 527 -3.14 -10.51 -27.67
CA PRO A 527 -3.53 -11.90 -27.90
C PRO A 527 -2.31 -12.84 -27.94
N PHE A 528 -2.44 -14.07 -27.45
CA PHE A 528 -1.38 -15.08 -27.52
C PHE A 528 -0.83 -15.18 -28.95
N ARG A 529 0.51 -15.22 -29.07
CA ARG A 529 1.18 -15.39 -30.35
C ARG A 529 0.70 -16.70 -30.99
N HIS A 530 0.34 -16.62 -32.26
CA HIS A 530 -0.28 -17.74 -32.97
C HIS A 530 0.04 -17.70 -34.46
N ILE A 531 0.21 -18.86 -35.08
CA ILE A 531 0.34 -19.05 -36.52
C ILE A 531 -0.82 -19.96 -36.95
N SER A 532 -1.64 -19.46 -37.88
CA SER A 532 -2.77 -20.22 -38.41
C SER A 532 -2.35 -21.62 -38.90
N GLY A 533 -3.10 -22.65 -38.48
CA GLY A 533 -2.79 -24.05 -38.72
C GLY A 533 -1.91 -24.72 -37.65
N SER A 534 -1.37 -23.97 -36.68
CA SER A 534 -0.56 -24.50 -35.56
C SER A 534 -1.35 -24.51 -34.25
N ALA A 535 -1.02 -25.40 -33.32
CA ALA A 535 -1.60 -25.42 -31.98
C ALA A 535 -0.50 -25.19 -30.95
N GLU A 536 -0.08 -23.94 -30.77
CA GLU A 536 0.97 -23.56 -29.83
C GLU A 536 0.57 -23.89 -28.40
N ALA A 537 1.53 -24.40 -27.62
CA ALA A 537 1.36 -24.71 -26.22
C ALA A 537 1.84 -23.56 -25.34
N TYR A 538 1.08 -23.28 -24.29
CA TYR A 538 1.39 -22.33 -23.24
C TYR A 538 1.20 -23.00 -21.88
N PHE A 539 1.89 -22.48 -20.87
CA PHE A 539 1.92 -23.05 -19.52
C PHE A 539 1.48 -22.04 -18.49
N ILE A 540 0.48 -22.41 -17.70
CA ILE A 540 0.01 -21.69 -16.53
C ILE A 540 0.80 -22.18 -15.32
N ASN A 541 1.42 -21.25 -14.59
CA ASN A 541 2.14 -21.57 -13.38
C ASN A 541 1.58 -20.78 -12.19
N LEU A 542 1.30 -21.51 -11.11
CA LEU A 542 1.08 -20.92 -9.79
C LEU A 542 2.30 -21.21 -8.92
N ALA A 543 2.95 -20.16 -8.42
CA ALA A 543 4.05 -20.32 -7.49
C ALA A 543 3.59 -21.03 -6.21
N SER A 544 4.50 -21.71 -5.52
CA SER A 544 4.21 -22.47 -4.29
C SER A 544 5.17 -22.08 -3.16
N GLY A 545 4.83 -22.49 -1.93
CA GLY A 545 5.62 -22.20 -0.72
C GLY A 545 5.53 -20.74 -0.27
N GLY A 546 6.50 -20.29 0.53
CA GLY A 546 6.49 -18.94 1.14
C GLY A 546 6.57 -17.78 0.15
N ASN A 547 7.03 -18.03 -1.08
CA ASN A 547 7.02 -17.05 -2.17
C ASN A 547 5.79 -17.16 -3.07
N GLY A 548 4.90 -18.12 -2.83
CA GLY A 548 3.65 -18.33 -3.56
C GLY A 548 2.51 -17.40 -3.11
N PRO A 549 1.33 -17.58 -3.73
CA PRO A 549 0.07 -17.01 -3.25
C PRO A 549 -0.19 -17.39 -1.80
N ILE A 550 -0.70 -16.43 -1.03
CA ILE A 550 -1.16 -16.63 0.34
C ILE A 550 -2.59 -16.13 0.48
N ASP A 551 -3.34 -16.71 1.42
CA ASP A 551 -4.61 -16.13 1.83
C ASP A 551 -4.42 -14.82 2.62
N LEU A 552 -5.52 -14.19 2.98
CA LEU A 552 -5.49 -12.97 3.79
C LEU A 552 -4.92 -13.17 5.21
N ALA A 553 -5.00 -14.38 5.76
CA ALA A 553 -4.42 -14.74 7.06
C ALA A 553 -2.92 -15.05 6.99
N GLY A 554 -2.37 -15.22 5.78
CA GLY A 554 -0.97 -15.50 5.51
C GLY A 554 -0.63 -16.98 5.25
N ASN A 555 -1.62 -17.86 5.10
CA ASN A 555 -1.37 -19.27 4.79
C ASN A 555 -1.05 -19.43 3.29
N ALA A 556 0.02 -20.15 2.98
CA ALA A 556 0.35 -20.51 1.61
C ALA A 556 -0.59 -21.60 1.08
N LEU A 557 -0.67 -21.74 -0.25
CA LEU A 557 -1.40 -22.83 -0.90
C LEU A 557 -1.04 -24.19 -0.28
N GLY A 558 -2.06 -24.92 0.18
CA GLY A 558 -1.88 -26.19 0.88
C GLY A 558 -1.25 -27.28 0.00
N VAL A 559 -1.42 -27.16 -1.31
CA VAL A 559 -0.82 -28.03 -2.32
C VAL A 559 -0.40 -27.20 -3.53
N ALA A 560 0.79 -27.45 -4.07
CA ALA A 560 1.25 -26.85 -5.32
C ALA A 560 0.45 -27.39 -6.51
N LEU A 561 -0.05 -26.49 -7.37
CA LEU A 561 -0.60 -26.87 -8.67
C LEU A 561 0.57 -27.01 -9.67
N PRO A 562 0.78 -28.17 -10.30
CA PRO A 562 1.82 -28.31 -11.31
C PRO A 562 1.51 -27.44 -12.54
N PRO A 563 2.52 -27.13 -13.39
CA PRO A 563 2.30 -26.35 -14.60
C PRO A 563 1.20 -26.96 -15.49
N ILE A 564 0.18 -26.17 -15.82
CA ILE A 564 -0.94 -26.61 -16.67
C ILE A 564 -0.68 -26.16 -18.10
N GLN A 565 -0.60 -27.13 -19.01
CA GLN A 565 -0.49 -26.85 -20.43
C GLN A 565 -1.88 -26.57 -21.04
N PHE A 566 -1.98 -25.55 -21.89
CA PHE A 566 -3.13 -25.34 -22.78
C PHE A 566 -2.66 -25.07 -24.22
N THR A 567 -3.54 -25.31 -25.21
CA THR A 567 -3.22 -25.11 -26.63
C THR A 567 -4.17 -24.15 -27.33
N ILE A 568 -3.62 -23.30 -28.20
CA ILE A 568 -4.39 -22.33 -28.99
C ILE A 568 -5.20 -23.04 -30.09
N ASN A 569 -6.37 -22.48 -30.42
CA ASN A 569 -7.19 -22.95 -31.53
C ASN A 569 -6.49 -22.76 -32.89
N PRO A 570 -6.16 -23.85 -33.61
CA PRO A 570 -5.40 -23.77 -34.86
C PRO A 570 -6.16 -23.10 -36.02
N THR A 571 -7.47 -22.90 -35.88
CA THR A 571 -8.32 -22.27 -36.91
C THR A 571 -8.36 -20.75 -36.80
N LEU A 572 -7.76 -20.16 -35.75
CA LEU A 572 -7.71 -18.72 -35.59
C LEU A 572 -6.71 -18.06 -36.55
N ALA A 573 -6.87 -16.74 -36.70
CA ALA A 573 -5.97 -15.94 -37.52
C ALA A 573 -4.62 -15.74 -36.80
N SER A 574 -3.53 -15.78 -37.57
CA SER A 574 -2.18 -15.57 -37.03
C SER A 574 -2.06 -14.26 -36.24
N GLN A 575 -1.44 -14.33 -35.08
CA GLN A 575 -1.10 -13.22 -34.20
C GLN A 575 0.43 -13.09 -34.13
N ASN A 576 0.97 -12.05 -34.77
CA ASN A 576 2.40 -11.77 -34.73
C ASN A 576 2.72 -10.73 -33.65
N ASN A 577 3.15 -11.21 -32.49
CA ASN A 577 3.52 -10.39 -31.36
C ASN A 577 4.56 -11.09 -30.48
N ALA A 578 5.17 -10.32 -29.59
CA ALA A 578 6.11 -10.80 -28.59
C ALA A 578 6.09 -9.86 -27.37
N GLY A 579 6.91 -10.17 -26.38
CA GLY A 579 7.08 -9.30 -25.22
C GLY A 579 8.34 -9.62 -24.43
N VAL A 580 8.69 -8.69 -23.55
CA VAL A 580 9.85 -8.76 -22.67
C VAL A 580 9.38 -8.47 -21.25
N ALA A 581 9.69 -9.36 -20.31
CA ALA A 581 9.45 -9.19 -18.88
C ALA A 581 10.78 -9.11 -18.13
N VAL A 582 10.90 -8.12 -17.25
CA VAL A 582 11.98 -7.96 -16.26
C VAL A 582 11.36 -8.21 -14.89
N ARG A 583 11.95 -9.04 -14.05
CA ARG A 583 11.42 -9.48 -12.75
C ARG A 583 12.34 -9.16 -11.57
N PHE A 584 13.51 -8.61 -11.84
CA PHE A 584 14.52 -8.32 -10.82
C PHE A 584 14.83 -9.53 -9.90
N ALA A 585 14.69 -10.75 -10.41
CA ALA A 585 15.01 -12.00 -9.70
C ALA A 585 16.51 -12.25 -9.61
N SER A 586 17.27 -11.66 -10.53
CA SER A 586 18.73 -11.48 -10.49
C SER A 586 19.08 -10.09 -11.03
N ASP A 587 20.33 -9.68 -10.88
CA ASP A 587 20.86 -8.47 -11.51
C ASP A 587 21.05 -8.66 -13.03
N ASP A 588 21.21 -9.90 -13.49
CA ASP A 588 21.37 -10.37 -14.88
C ASP A 588 20.30 -11.44 -15.19
N GLU A 589 19.23 -11.06 -15.90
CA GLU A 589 18.04 -11.90 -16.17
C GLU A 589 17.97 -12.45 -17.61
N PHE A 590 18.73 -11.87 -18.55
CA PHE A 590 18.59 -12.19 -19.98
C PHE A 590 19.76 -12.98 -20.56
N THR A 591 20.85 -13.20 -19.82
CA THR A 591 21.98 -14.00 -20.33
C THR A 591 21.87 -15.48 -19.96
N THR A 592 22.03 -16.37 -20.95
CA THR A 592 21.81 -17.82 -20.78
C THR A 592 23.06 -18.66 -20.61
N ASN A 593 24.29 -18.12 -20.73
CA ASN A 593 25.57 -18.74 -20.28
C ASN A 593 26.78 -17.86 -20.67
N ASN A 594 27.81 -17.83 -19.80
CA ASN A 594 29.17 -17.25 -19.97
C ASN A 594 29.41 -15.74 -19.72
N GLY A 595 28.63 -15.08 -18.87
CA GLY A 595 28.96 -13.71 -18.47
C GLY A 595 28.30 -13.26 -17.17
N ALA A 596 28.48 -14.00 -16.07
CA ALA A 596 27.98 -13.58 -14.76
C ALA A 596 28.30 -12.10 -14.48
N GLY A 597 27.25 -11.30 -14.24
CA GLY A 597 27.37 -9.92 -13.79
C GLY A 597 27.34 -8.89 -14.91
N LYS A 598 26.44 -9.02 -15.89
CA LYS A 598 26.09 -7.92 -16.81
C LYS A 598 24.66 -7.47 -16.56
N PRO A 599 24.46 -6.43 -15.72
CA PRO A 599 23.13 -6.12 -15.28
C PRO A 599 22.29 -5.44 -16.37
N GLU A 600 20.99 -5.75 -16.42
CA GLU A 600 20.07 -5.04 -17.34
C GLU A 600 19.75 -3.64 -16.86
N TRP A 601 19.98 -3.33 -15.59
CA TRP A 601 19.67 -2.04 -15.00
C TRP A 601 20.87 -1.44 -14.27
N ARG A 602 20.95 -0.11 -14.32
CA ARG A 602 21.93 0.66 -13.52
C ARG A 602 21.34 1.98 -13.04
N GLY A 603 21.99 2.62 -12.09
CA GLY A 603 21.60 3.95 -11.62
C GLY A 603 21.39 3.98 -10.11
N GLN A 604 20.47 4.84 -9.67
CA GLN A 604 20.27 5.18 -8.27
C GLN A 604 19.21 4.28 -7.63
N PHE A 605 19.50 2.98 -7.51
CA PHE A 605 18.59 2.05 -6.85
C PHE A 605 19.36 1.06 -5.97
N LEU A 606 18.62 0.46 -5.06
CA LEU A 606 19.05 -0.63 -4.20
C LEU A 606 18.37 -1.91 -4.71
N TYR A 607 19.16 -2.94 -4.93
CA TYR A 607 18.70 -4.25 -5.36
C TYR A 607 18.46 -5.15 -4.14
N ASP A 608 17.25 -5.70 -4.02
CA ASP A 608 16.85 -6.62 -2.96
C ASP A 608 16.57 -8.00 -3.58
N GLY A 609 17.62 -8.82 -3.71
CA GLY A 609 17.53 -10.13 -4.36
C GLY A 609 16.73 -11.18 -3.59
N VAL A 610 16.43 -10.95 -2.30
CA VAL A 610 15.59 -11.86 -1.52
C VAL A 610 14.12 -11.62 -1.84
N ARG A 611 13.72 -10.36 -1.92
CA ARG A 611 12.36 -9.96 -2.31
C ARG A 611 12.16 -9.88 -3.82
N GLN A 612 13.24 -9.95 -4.61
CA GLN A 612 13.23 -9.78 -6.07
C GLN A 612 12.65 -8.43 -6.50
N VAL A 613 13.11 -7.35 -5.85
CA VAL A 613 12.65 -5.99 -6.14
C VAL A 613 13.81 -5.02 -6.24
N ILE A 614 13.58 -3.90 -6.94
CA ILE A 614 14.42 -2.71 -6.84
C ILE A 614 13.71 -1.59 -6.10
N LYS A 615 14.46 -0.88 -5.27
CA LYS A 615 14.00 0.25 -4.45
C LYS A 615 14.85 1.48 -4.74
N PRO A 616 14.33 2.71 -4.58
CA PRO A 616 15.16 3.90 -4.68
C PRO A 616 16.18 3.98 -3.55
N ARG A 617 17.07 4.98 -3.63
CA ARG A 617 17.83 5.42 -2.47
C ARG A 617 16.86 5.84 -1.36
N THR A 618 17.24 5.55 -0.11
CA THR A 618 16.51 6.00 1.07
C THR A 618 16.36 7.52 1.08
N VAL A 619 15.22 8.01 1.59
CA VAL A 619 14.99 9.44 1.83
C VAL A 619 15.91 9.89 2.97
N VAL A 620 16.86 10.77 2.64
CA VAL A 620 17.85 11.32 3.58
C VAL A 620 17.93 12.82 3.36
N HIS A 621 17.79 13.57 4.45
CA HIS A 621 18.02 15.01 4.49
C HIS A 621 19.46 15.28 4.88
N PHE A 622 20.14 16.14 4.14
CA PHE A 622 21.54 16.48 4.38
C PHE A 622 21.85 17.89 3.85
N ASN A 623 23.03 18.40 4.19
CA ASN A 623 23.44 19.77 3.86
C ASN A 623 24.57 19.78 2.84
N GLY A 624 24.54 20.75 1.92
CA GLY A 624 25.67 21.13 1.07
C GLY A 624 26.21 22.49 1.52
N ASN A 625 27.40 22.51 2.12
CA ASN A 625 28.00 23.72 2.68
C ASN A 625 28.80 24.45 1.59
N ALA A 626 28.33 25.61 1.15
CA ALA A 626 29.02 26.47 0.20
C ALA A 626 29.90 27.49 0.96
N ASP A 627 30.95 27.01 1.62
CA ASP A 627 31.81 27.84 2.46
C ASP A 627 33.28 27.39 2.44
N ARG A 628 34.10 28.10 3.20
CA ARG A 628 35.57 27.95 3.23
C ARG A 628 36.05 26.65 3.90
N SER A 629 35.13 25.78 4.35
CA SER A 629 35.47 24.40 4.70
C SER A 629 35.71 23.52 3.46
N GLN A 630 35.18 23.94 2.30
CA GLN A 630 35.35 23.22 1.05
C GLN A 630 36.65 23.62 0.34
N PRO A 631 37.34 22.70 -0.35
CA PRO A 631 38.66 22.96 -0.92
C PRO A 631 38.72 24.18 -1.86
N VAL A 632 37.75 24.31 -2.78
CA VAL A 632 37.74 25.40 -3.76
C VAL A 632 37.41 26.76 -3.12
N PRO A 633 36.31 26.92 -2.35
CA PRO A 633 36.08 28.17 -1.62
C PRO A 633 37.17 28.54 -0.60
N SER A 634 37.92 27.57 -0.06
CA SER A 634 38.98 27.84 0.93
C SER A 634 40.15 28.66 0.38
N ILE A 635 40.40 28.59 -0.94
CA ILE A 635 41.46 29.35 -1.61
C ILE A 635 40.97 30.69 -2.18
N MET A 636 39.66 30.95 -2.15
CA MET A 636 39.10 32.23 -2.59
C MET A 636 39.35 33.32 -1.53
N PRO A 637 39.90 34.50 -1.90
CA PRO A 637 40.09 35.61 -0.99
C PRO A 637 38.82 36.05 -0.25
N ILE A 638 38.93 36.28 1.06
CA ILE A 638 37.83 36.82 1.89
C ILE A 638 37.63 38.31 1.57
N PHE A 639 36.38 38.73 1.37
CA PHE A 639 36.02 40.14 1.34
C PHE A 639 35.40 40.57 2.67
N ALA A 640 36.24 41.00 3.62
CA ALA A 640 35.83 41.27 5.00
C ALA A 640 34.63 42.22 5.17
N PRO A 641 34.41 43.26 4.32
CA PRO A 641 33.23 44.12 4.44
C PRO A 641 31.91 43.43 4.09
N GLY A 642 31.93 42.36 3.29
CA GLY A 642 30.74 41.74 2.72
C GLY A 642 29.93 42.66 1.80
N VAL A 643 28.71 42.24 1.48
CA VAL A 643 27.80 42.96 0.56
C VAL A 643 26.36 42.93 1.06
N GLN A 644 25.60 44.02 0.90
CA GLN A 644 24.19 44.06 1.36
C GLN A 644 23.20 43.41 0.37
N THR A 645 23.56 43.34 -0.92
CA THR A 645 22.75 42.67 -1.95
C THR A 645 22.50 41.21 -1.59
N PRO A 646 21.24 40.70 -1.62
CA PRO A 646 20.04 41.32 -2.21
C PRO A 646 19.10 42.06 -1.24
N LEU A 647 19.39 42.11 0.07
CA LEU A 647 18.47 42.65 1.08
C LEU A 647 18.56 44.18 1.14
N SER A 648 17.90 44.86 0.20
CA SER A 648 17.87 46.33 0.10
C SER A 648 16.44 46.86 0.19
N ALA A 649 16.22 47.86 1.05
CA ALA A 649 14.95 48.60 1.16
C ALA A 649 14.56 49.31 -0.14
N LEU A 650 15.54 49.60 -1.02
CA LEU A 650 15.31 50.21 -2.32
C LEU A 650 15.11 49.19 -3.45
N GLY A 651 14.98 47.90 -3.09
CA GLY A 651 14.76 46.79 -4.00
C GLY A 651 16.04 46.26 -4.66
N SER A 652 16.00 44.99 -5.06
CA SER A 652 17.12 44.29 -5.67
C SER A 652 16.67 43.09 -6.49
N LYS A 653 17.28 42.91 -7.66
CA LYS A 653 17.31 41.63 -8.38
C LYS A 653 18.73 41.11 -8.38
N LEU A 654 18.92 39.86 -7.98
CA LEU A 654 20.22 39.20 -7.90
C LEU A 654 20.11 37.82 -8.52
N GLN A 655 21.08 37.46 -9.37
CA GLN A 655 21.42 36.09 -9.70
C GLN A 655 22.82 35.76 -9.19
N THR A 656 22.95 34.62 -8.54
CA THR A 656 24.23 34.03 -8.09
C THR A 656 24.16 32.51 -8.18
N LEU A 657 25.29 31.83 -8.04
CA LEU A 657 25.36 30.39 -8.24
C LEU A 657 26.27 29.68 -7.24
N TRP A 658 26.02 28.38 -7.07
CA TRP A 658 26.93 27.44 -6.41
C TRP A 658 27.20 26.25 -7.32
N ARG A 659 28.47 25.90 -7.50
CA ARG A 659 28.92 24.75 -8.30
C ARG A 659 28.93 23.49 -7.44
N TYR A 660 29.00 22.33 -8.08
CA TYR A 660 29.15 21.05 -7.37
C TYR A 660 30.40 21.03 -6.48
N CYS A 661 31.51 21.60 -6.94
CA CYS A 661 32.75 21.68 -6.18
C CYS A 661 32.69 22.67 -5.01
N ASP A 662 31.83 23.68 -5.08
CA ASP A 662 31.68 24.68 -4.02
C ASP A 662 31.01 24.10 -2.77
N VAL A 663 30.25 23.02 -2.94
CA VAL A 663 29.58 22.28 -1.85
C VAL A 663 30.21 20.91 -1.57
N GLY A 664 31.41 20.65 -2.12
CA GLY A 664 32.17 19.43 -1.86
C GLY A 664 31.70 18.18 -2.60
N PHE A 665 30.84 18.30 -3.61
CA PHE A 665 30.36 17.14 -4.37
C PHE A 665 31.32 16.78 -5.49
N GLY A 666 31.49 15.48 -5.73
CA GLY A 666 32.19 14.99 -6.92
C GLY A 666 31.39 15.22 -8.21
N LEU A 667 32.08 15.43 -9.33
CA LEU A 667 31.43 15.60 -10.65
C LEU A 667 30.68 14.33 -11.08
N LEU A 668 31.28 13.15 -10.90
CA LEU A 668 30.73 11.86 -11.34
C LEU A 668 30.17 11.01 -10.18
N ASP A 669 30.06 11.60 -8.98
CA ASP A 669 29.51 10.89 -7.83
C ASP A 669 27.97 10.86 -7.90
N GLU A 670 27.44 9.69 -8.25
CA GLU A 670 26.01 9.49 -8.48
C GLU A 670 25.16 9.59 -7.21
N THR A 671 25.78 9.56 -6.03
CA THR A 671 25.09 9.78 -4.75
C THR A 671 24.55 11.20 -4.62
N PHE A 672 25.08 12.15 -5.40
CA PHE A 672 24.65 13.55 -5.41
C PHE A 672 23.86 13.96 -6.66
N PHE A 673 23.49 13.03 -7.53
CA PHE A 673 22.60 13.35 -8.66
C PHE A 673 21.15 13.32 -8.23
N ASN A 674 20.30 14.10 -8.92
CA ASN A 674 18.85 14.13 -8.70
C ASN A 674 18.48 14.42 -7.23
N VAL A 675 19.20 15.35 -6.60
CA VAL A 675 18.94 15.76 -5.22
C VAL A 675 18.05 16.99 -5.22
N ASP A 676 17.03 16.99 -4.37
CA ASP A 676 16.08 18.08 -4.29
C ASP A 676 16.56 19.13 -3.29
N VAL A 677 16.62 20.38 -3.72
CA VAL A 677 16.84 21.54 -2.85
C VAL A 677 15.53 21.87 -2.15
N GLU A 678 15.53 21.81 -0.82
CA GLU A 678 14.37 22.10 0.02
C GLU A 678 14.54 23.36 0.88
N GLY A 679 15.75 23.92 0.91
CA GLY A 679 16.06 25.13 1.65
C GLY A 679 17.43 25.71 1.26
N VAL A 680 17.60 27.01 1.51
CA VAL A 680 18.87 27.71 1.32
C VAL A 680 19.08 28.66 2.51
N ALA A 681 20.32 28.83 2.94
CA ALA A 681 20.72 29.76 3.99
C ALA A 681 21.95 30.56 3.55
N TRP A 682 22.04 31.79 4.07
CA TRP A 682 23.14 32.71 3.80
C TRP A 682 23.95 32.99 5.06
N ALA A 683 25.22 33.30 4.91
CA ALA A 683 26.08 33.67 6.03
C ALA A 683 26.11 35.20 6.24
N PRO A 684 25.73 35.72 7.42
CA PRO A 684 25.96 37.12 7.75
C PRO A 684 27.43 37.41 8.03
N VAL A 685 27.91 38.60 7.61
CA VAL A 685 29.27 39.06 7.93
C VAL A 685 29.49 39.04 9.44
N GLY A 686 30.59 38.42 9.88
CA GLY A 686 30.92 38.27 11.30
C GLY A 686 29.91 37.44 12.10
N GLY A 687 28.96 36.78 11.44
CA GLY A 687 27.92 35.99 12.09
C GLY A 687 26.80 36.80 12.74
N ALA A 688 26.66 38.09 12.42
CA ALA A 688 25.68 39.00 13.02
C ALA A 688 24.58 39.38 12.03
N ALA A 689 23.32 39.15 12.39
CA ALA A 689 22.15 39.55 11.62
C ALA A 689 21.32 40.58 12.40
N VAL A 690 20.76 41.55 11.69
CA VAL A 690 19.87 42.60 12.21
C VAL A 690 18.44 42.22 11.88
N ALA A 691 17.53 42.43 12.83
CA ALA A 691 16.10 42.18 12.60
C ALA A 691 15.57 43.10 11.49
N ASP A 692 14.89 42.51 10.51
CA ASP A 692 14.38 43.23 9.35
C ASP A 692 13.16 42.51 8.75
N GLN A 693 12.33 43.24 8.01
CA GLN A 693 11.16 42.68 7.35
C GLN A 693 11.00 43.30 5.96
N TYR A 694 10.77 42.42 4.98
CA TYR A 694 10.42 42.78 3.62
C TYR A 694 9.04 42.21 3.31
N ASP A 695 8.07 43.05 3.01
CA ASP A 695 6.69 42.61 2.75
C ASP A 695 6.57 41.84 1.42
N SER A 696 7.52 42.02 0.50
CA SER A 696 7.54 41.36 -0.80
C SER A 696 8.93 40.82 -1.14
N PHE A 697 9.03 39.49 -1.22
CA PHE A 697 10.28 38.79 -1.54
C PHE A 697 9.98 37.53 -2.36
N GLU A 698 10.72 37.29 -3.44
CA GLU A 698 10.57 36.09 -4.28
C GLU A 698 11.91 35.39 -4.50
N MET A 699 11.85 34.08 -4.70
CA MET A 699 13.02 33.24 -4.99
C MET A 699 12.74 32.29 -6.15
N TYR A 700 13.74 32.11 -7.00
CA TYR A 700 13.74 31.13 -8.08
C TYR A 700 15.03 30.32 -8.11
N LEU A 701 14.93 29.05 -8.48
CA LEU A 701 16.05 28.12 -8.68
C LEU A 701 16.05 27.58 -10.12
N GLY A 702 17.19 27.08 -10.59
CA GLY A 702 17.37 26.51 -11.92
C GLY A 702 18.80 26.02 -12.15
N HIS A 703 19.09 25.35 -13.28
CA HIS A 703 20.48 25.10 -13.68
C HIS A 703 21.06 26.33 -14.39
N SER A 704 22.27 26.73 -14.02
CA SER A 704 22.98 27.78 -14.75
C SER A 704 23.49 27.27 -16.10
N LYS A 705 23.36 28.09 -17.13
CA LYS A 705 23.98 27.88 -18.45
C LYS A 705 25.50 28.02 -18.40
N HIS A 706 26.02 28.77 -17.41
CA HIS A 706 27.43 29.15 -17.29
C HIS A 706 28.09 28.34 -16.17
N LEU A 707 29.40 28.15 -16.28
CA LEU A 707 30.21 27.40 -15.31
C LEU A 707 31.49 28.19 -15.06
N PRO A 708 31.49 29.14 -14.10
CA PRO A 708 32.64 29.99 -13.86
C PRO A 708 33.84 29.19 -13.37
N ASP A 709 35.03 29.56 -13.85
CA ASP A 709 36.32 29.03 -13.39
C ASP A 709 37.29 30.19 -13.10
N GLU A 710 37.65 30.33 -11.83
CA GLU A 710 38.48 31.38 -11.26
C GLU A 710 39.99 31.09 -11.32
N SER A 711 40.40 30.02 -12.00
CA SER A 711 41.82 29.74 -12.20
C SER A 711 42.53 30.87 -12.93
N VAL A 712 43.78 31.11 -12.53
CA VAL A 712 44.61 32.18 -13.06
C VAL A 712 45.78 31.68 -13.89
N ASP A 713 46.25 32.53 -14.79
CA ASP A 713 47.49 32.34 -15.54
C ASP A 713 48.73 32.72 -14.70
N ALA A 714 49.90 32.74 -15.32
CA ALA A 714 51.15 33.13 -14.67
C ALA A 714 51.21 34.62 -14.26
N PHE A 715 50.33 35.47 -14.82
CA PHE A 715 50.21 36.90 -14.52
C PHE A 715 49.09 37.21 -13.53
N LEU A 716 48.48 36.18 -12.91
CA LEU A 716 47.37 36.27 -11.98
C LEU A 716 46.07 36.81 -12.60
N LEU A 717 45.94 36.75 -13.93
CA LEU A 717 44.71 37.09 -14.66
C LEU A 717 43.85 35.83 -14.86
N PRO A 718 42.51 35.96 -14.96
CA PRO A 718 41.65 34.79 -15.19
C PRO A 718 42.00 34.08 -16.51
N ASN A 719 42.11 32.75 -16.47
CA ASN A 719 42.22 31.95 -17.70
C ASN A 719 40.91 31.96 -18.52
N PHE A 720 39.78 32.15 -17.83
CA PHE A 720 38.43 31.99 -18.35
C PHE A 720 37.52 33.17 -17.96
N PRO A 721 37.87 34.43 -18.31
CA PRO A 721 37.17 35.63 -17.84
C PRO A 721 35.67 35.68 -18.20
N GLN A 722 35.23 35.04 -19.28
CA GLN A 722 33.83 35.03 -19.75
C GLN A 722 33.07 33.74 -19.40
N SER A 723 33.64 32.87 -18.56
CA SER A 723 32.99 31.61 -18.11
C SER A 723 31.77 31.80 -17.19
N GLY A 724 31.63 32.98 -16.58
CA GLY A 724 30.62 33.28 -15.56
C GLY A 724 29.31 33.86 -16.08
N LEU A 725 28.48 34.37 -15.16
CA LEU A 725 27.15 34.93 -15.45
C LEU A 725 27.18 36.15 -16.39
N GLU A 726 26.23 36.19 -17.31
CA GLU A 726 25.93 37.35 -18.16
C GLU A 726 25.06 38.38 -17.44
N LEU A 727 25.10 39.62 -17.94
CA LEU A 727 24.29 40.71 -17.39
C LEU A 727 22.80 40.57 -17.72
N THR A 728 22.44 39.93 -18.83
CA THR A 728 21.04 39.68 -19.17
C THR A 728 20.55 38.45 -18.40
N TYR A 729 19.68 38.64 -17.41
CA TYR A 729 19.27 37.58 -16.47
C TYR A 729 18.70 36.33 -17.15
N LEU A 730 17.99 36.49 -18.27
CA LEU A 730 17.40 35.36 -18.98
C LEU A 730 18.45 34.48 -19.70
N ASN A 731 19.62 35.04 -20.02
CA ASN A 731 20.68 34.28 -20.70
C ASN A 731 21.40 33.30 -19.77
N ASN A 732 21.24 33.48 -18.46
CA ASN A 732 21.93 32.66 -17.45
C ASN A 732 21.25 31.31 -17.17
N TRP A 733 19.99 31.13 -17.58
CA TRP A 733 19.27 29.86 -17.42
C TRP A 733 19.65 28.88 -18.53
N ASN A 734 19.90 27.61 -18.18
CA ASN A 734 20.34 26.60 -19.15
C ASN A 734 19.27 26.23 -20.19
N ASP A 735 18.02 26.01 -19.77
CA ASP A 735 16.93 25.57 -20.64
C ASP A 735 15.60 26.23 -20.24
N LEU A 736 15.21 27.31 -20.93
CA LEU A 736 13.96 28.02 -20.65
C LEU A 736 12.68 27.25 -21.00
N VAL A 737 12.80 26.12 -21.72
CA VAL A 737 11.64 25.33 -22.17
C VAL A 737 11.40 24.17 -21.21
N ASN A 738 12.42 23.39 -20.90
CA ASN A 738 12.29 22.17 -20.08
C ASN A 738 12.74 22.33 -18.62
N ASP A 739 13.52 23.38 -18.30
CA ASP A 739 13.95 23.76 -16.93
C ASP A 739 13.79 25.27 -16.71
N PRO A 740 12.56 25.82 -16.89
CA PRO A 740 12.34 27.26 -16.69
C PRO A 740 12.60 27.64 -15.22
N PRO A 741 12.86 28.93 -14.94
CA PRO A 741 13.09 29.41 -13.57
C PRO A 741 11.99 28.94 -12.62
N PHE A 742 12.36 28.09 -11.65
CA PHE A 742 11.41 27.42 -10.77
C PHE A 742 11.17 28.27 -9.51
N LYS A 743 9.94 28.76 -9.34
CA LYS A 743 9.58 29.61 -8.20
C LYS A 743 9.47 28.79 -6.91
N VAL A 744 10.39 29.02 -5.98
CA VAL A 744 10.43 28.32 -4.69
C VAL A 744 9.82 29.11 -3.52
N HIS A 745 9.67 30.43 -3.67
CA HIS A 745 9.04 31.28 -2.67
C HIS A 745 8.19 32.38 -3.32
N ASP A 746 6.97 32.55 -2.80
CA ASP A 746 5.96 33.45 -3.36
C ASP A 746 6.03 34.86 -2.75
N ARG A 747 5.85 35.87 -3.61
CA ARG A 747 6.05 37.30 -3.30
C ARG A 747 5.36 37.73 -2.02
N SER A 748 4.07 37.40 -1.92
CA SER A 748 3.16 37.84 -0.87
C SER A 748 3.51 37.33 0.52
N ARG A 749 4.43 36.35 0.61
CA ARG A 749 4.88 35.79 1.89
C ARG A 749 6.03 36.59 2.51
N GLY A 750 6.62 37.52 1.76
CA GLY A 750 7.70 38.39 2.24
C GLY A 750 8.94 37.63 2.72
N TYR A 751 9.80 38.34 3.45
CA TYR A 751 10.91 37.75 4.19
C TYR A 751 11.14 38.50 5.49
N THR A 752 10.97 37.80 6.62
CA THR A 752 11.34 38.30 7.94
C THR A 752 12.71 37.73 8.33
N VAL A 753 13.69 38.61 8.52
CA VAL A 753 14.99 38.26 9.10
C VAL A 753 14.85 38.36 10.62
N ASN A 754 14.77 37.22 11.30
CA ASN A 754 14.77 37.18 12.76
C ASN A 754 16.14 36.68 13.25
N PRO A 755 16.92 37.49 14.00
CA PRO A 755 18.22 37.08 14.54
C PRO A 755 18.18 35.82 15.43
N ALA A 756 16.99 35.45 15.95
CA ALA A 756 16.77 34.22 16.71
C ALA A 756 16.78 32.95 15.84
N ASP A 757 16.53 33.06 14.53
CA ASP A 757 16.54 31.93 13.59
C ASP A 757 17.95 31.53 13.15
N ARG A 758 18.98 32.28 13.58
CA ARG A 758 20.37 32.00 13.22
C ARG A 758 20.82 30.68 13.84
N TYR A 759 21.49 29.86 13.05
CA TYR A 759 22.07 28.60 13.49
C TYR A 759 23.53 28.49 13.06
N GLN A 760 24.22 27.46 13.54
CA GLN A 760 25.59 27.14 13.16
C GLN A 760 25.58 25.84 12.34
N ALA A 761 26.18 25.87 11.15
CA ALA A 761 26.39 24.69 10.34
C ALA A 761 27.45 23.76 10.94
N ASP A 762 27.48 22.51 10.48
CA ASP A 762 28.51 21.54 10.88
C ASP A 762 29.93 21.98 10.48
N SER A 763 30.06 22.82 9.45
CA SER A 763 31.32 23.47 9.08
C SER A 763 31.80 24.55 10.08
N GLY A 764 30.94 24.93 11.03
CA GLY A 764 31.17 26.01 11.98
C GLY A 764 30.69 27.38 11.51
N THR A 765 30.26 27.53 10.24
CA THR A 765 29.74 28.79 9.69
C THR A 765 28.40 29.16 10.32
N ARG A 766 28.23 30.42 10.72
CA ARG A 766 26.95 30.95 11.21
C ARG A 766 26.06 31.31 10.03
N LEU A 767 24.82 30.85 10.05
CA LEU A 767 23.89 30.95 8.92
C LEU A 767 22.54 31.53 9.35
N MET A 768 21.89 32.19 8.40
CA MET A 768 20.52 32.69 8.48
C MET A 768 19.71 32.04 7.36
N PRO A 769 18.58 31.37 7.66
CA PRO A 769 17.76 30.76 6.61
C PRO A 769 17.03 31.81 5.77
N TYR A 770 16.96 31.57 4.46
CA TYR A 770 15.99 32.24 3.57
C TYR A 770 14.56 31.75 3.86
N PRO A 771 13.50 32.43 3.37
CA PRO A 771 12.12 32.07 3.71
C PRO A 771 11.58 30.80 3.00
N PHE A 772 12.41 30.15 2.17
CA PHE A 772 12.04 28.94 1.41
C PHE A 772 11.53 27.82 2.34
N ASN A 773 10.31 27.33 2.07
CA ASN A 773 9.61 26.26 2.82
C ASN A 773 9.37 26.50 4.31
N ARG A 774 9.65 27.71 4.82
CA ARG A 774 9.42 28.04 6.23
C ARG A 774 7.94 28.29 6.51
N GLY A 775 7.43 27.73 7.60
CA GLY A 775 6.04 27.91 8.04
C GLY A 775 4.98 27.31 7.09
N LEU A 776 5.36 26.35 6.26
CA LEU A 776 4.43 25.60 5.38
C LEU A 776 4.21 24.18 5.90
N ALA A 777 3.00 23.66 5.70
CA ALA A 777 2.74 22.23 5.84
C ALA A 777 3.57 21.44 4.80
N VAL A 778 3.88 20.18 5.07
CA VAL A 778 4.74 19.36 4.20
C VAL A 778 4.18 19.26 2.77
N ALA A 779 2.86 19.14 2.63
CA ALA A 779 2.16 19.09 1.35
C ALA A 779 2.33 20.37 0.49
N ASP A 780 2.58 21.52 1.12
CA ASP A 780 2.75 22.81 0.44
C ASP A 780 4.22 23.16 0.16
N LYS A 781 5.16 22.33 0.64
CA LYS A 781 6.59 22.56 0.41
C LYS A 781 6.93 22.35 -1.07
N LYS A 782 7.82 23.20 -1.59
CA LYS A 782 8.34 23.12 -2.96
C LYS A 782 9.74 22.52 -2.94
N TYR A 783 10.07 21.73 -3.97
CA TYR A 783 11.35 21.05 -4.10
C TYR A 783 11.88 21.28 -5.52
N TYR A 784 13.16 21.68 -5.65
CA TYR A 784 13.81 21.84 -6.95
C TYR A 784 14.88 20.78 -7.14
N THR A 785 14.76 19.94 -8.17
CA THR A 785 15.75 18.89 -8.46
C THR A 785 16.99 19.49 -9.10
N TRP A 786 18.10 19.48 -8.36
CA TRP A 786 19.41 19.89 -8.87
C TRP A 786 20.21 18.67 -9.34
N ARG A 787 21.15 18.90 -10.26
CA ARG A 787 21.93 17.87 -10.94
C ARG A 787 21.01 16.83 -11.58
N ASP A 788 19.98 17.34 -12.26
CA ASP A 788 18.86 16.56 -12.78
C ASP A 788 19.23 15.81 -14.06
N THR A 789 19.37 14.49 -13.98
CA THR A 789 19.72 13.62 -15.11
C THR A 789 18.58 13.39 -16.10
N SER A 790 17.40 13.96 -15.86
CA SER A 790 16.31 13.96 -16.84
C SER A 790 16.45 15.01 -17.94
N LEU A 791 17.19 16.08 -17.66
CA LEU A 791 17.42 17.21 -18.56
C LEU A 791 18.62 16.93 -19.47
N GLN A 792 18.41 17.03 -20.79
CA GLN A 792 19.42 16.70 -21.78
C GLN A 792 20.22 17.91 -22.28
N GLN A 793 19.75 19.14 -22.01
CA GLN A 793 20.39 20.37 -22.46
C GLN A 793 21.78 20.53 -21.83
N LYS A 794 22.78 20.82 -22.66
CA LYS A 794 24.17 21.06 -22.25
C LYS A 794 24.44 22.57 -22.10
N GLY A 795 25.32 22.91 -21.17
CA GLY A 795 25.77 24.26 -20.86
C GLY A 795 27.28 24.44 -21.00
N ALA A 796 27.81 25.47 -20.33
CA ALA A 796 29.19 25.95 -20.41
C ALA A 796 29.68 26.29 -21.85
N PRO A 797 28.91 27.08 -22.64
CA PRO A 797 29.12 27.23 -24.09
C PRO A 797 30.35 28.03 -24.51
N PHE A 798 30.85 28.98 -23.70
CA PHE A 798 31.91 29.91 -24.07
C PHE A 798 32.96 30.05 -22.98
N ASP A 799 34.22 30.22 -23.40
CA ASP A 799 35.37 30.55 -22.54
C ASP A 799 35.42 29.77 -21.23
N SER A 800 35.08 28.47 -21.28
CA SER A 800 35.00 27.58 -20.13
C SER A 800 35.91 26.38 -20.35
N PRO A 801 36.58 25.87 -19.30
CA PRO A 801 37.35 24.63 -19.41
C PRO A 801 36.47 23.39 -19.63
N GLY A 802 35.15 23.49 -19.46
CA GLY A 802 34.26 22.34 -19.33
C GLY A 802 34.25 21.79 -17.89
N ALA A 803 33.86 20.53 -17.72
CA ALA A 803 33.90 19.81 -16.46
C ALA A 803 34.68 18.50 -16.65
N GLU A 804 35.75 18.21 -15.91
CA GLU A 804 36.22 18.86 -14.68
C GLU A 804 36.85 20.26 -14.86
N LEU A 805 36.62 21.14 -13.88
CA LEU A 805 37.12 22.52 -13.87
C LEU A 805 38.63 22.59 -13.64
N LEU A 806 39.31 23.58 -14.23
CA LEU A 806 40.76 23.76 -14.03
C LEU A 806 41.07 24.14 -12.58
N ILE A 807 40.22 24.97 -11.95
CA ILE A 807 40.41 25.32 -10.53
C ILE A 807 40.33 24.09 -9.61
N VAL A 808 39.42 23.15 -9.89
CA VAL A 808 39.27 21.91 -9.12
C VAL A 808 40.51 21.04 -9.29
N ILE A 809 40.98 20.85 -10.53
CA ILE A 809 42.18 20.07 -10.83
C ILE A 809 43.39 20.61 -10.08
N ARG A 810 43.61 21.94 -10.11
CA ARG A 810 44.75 22.56 -9.42
C ARG A 810 44.66 22.48 -7.90
N THR A 811 43.46 22.67 -7.35
CA THR A 811 43.24 22.68 -5.90
C THR A 811 43.36 21.28 -5.29
N LEU A 812 42.83 20.27 -5.97
CA LEU A 812 42.82 18.88 -5.50
C LEU A 812 43.98 18.03 -6.03
N GLY A 813 44.78 18.54 -6.97
CA GLY A 813 45.90 17.81 -7.58
C GLY A 813 45.46 16.61 -8.42
N LEU A 814 44.33 16.72 -9.13
CA LEU A 814 43.77 15.60 -9.87
C LEU A 814 44.59 15.27 -11.14
N PRO A 815 44.83 13.98 -11.45
CA PRO A 815 45.60 13.57 -12.63
C PRO A 815 44.72 13.49 -13.89
N VAL A 816 43.84 14.48 -14.11
CA VAL A 816 42.93 14.55 -15.26
C VAL A 816 43.13 15.85 -16.03
N ALA A 817 42.86 15.82 -17.32
CA ALA A 817 42.82 17.05 -18.12
C ALA A 817 41.53 17.83 -17.83
N GLN A 818 41.61 19.16 -17.89
CA GLN A 818 40.42 20.02 -17.81
C GLN A 818 39.38 19.62 -18.88
N GLY A 819 38.10 19.73 -18.55
CA GLY A 819 37.02 19.37 -19.46
C GLY A 819 36.88 17.87 -19.73
N THR A 820 37.46 17.03 -18.88
CA THR A 820 37.25 15.58 -18.93
C THR A 820 36.32 15.16 -17.79
N PRO A 821 35.20 14.45 -18.06
CA PRO A 821 34.79 13.90 -19.36
C PRO A 821 33.97 14.86 -20.25
N PHE A 822 33.62 16.07 -19.78
CA PHE A 822 32.72 16.98 -20.49
C PHE A 822 33.44 18.26 -20.95
N GLY A 823 33.75 18.34 -22.24
CA GLY A 823 34.39 19.52 -22.82
C GLY A 823 33.51 20.78 -22.82
N THR A 824 34.09 21.91 -23.24
CA THR A 824 33.37 23.18 -23.44
C THR A 824 32.12 23.00 -24.29
N GLY A 825 31.00 23.57 -23.83
CA GLY A 825 29.68 23.48 -24.47
C GLY A 825 28.98 22.12 -24.37
N GLN A 826 29.61 21.13 -23.72
CA GLN A 826 29.09 19.77 -23.58
C GLN A 826 28.80 19.40 -22.12
N VAL A 827 28.83 20.36 -21.20
CA VAL A 827 28.63 20.10 -19.77
C VAL A 827 27.16 19.80 -19.49
N PRO A 828 26.81 18.61 -18.99
CA PRO A 828 25.44 18.26 -18.68
C PRO A 828 25.04 18.80 -17.29
N THR A 829 23.76 18.76 -16.94
CA THR A 829 23.22 19.29 -15.67
C THR A 829 23.92 18.80 -14.40
N ILE A 830 24.49 17.59 -14.38
CA ILE A 830 25.30 17.12 -13.23
C ILE A 830 26.57 17.95 -13.01
N GLY A 831 27.09 18.61 -14.03
CA GLY A 831 28.24 19.52 -13.93
C GLY A 831 27.85 20.99 -13.86
N LEU A 832 26.56 21.32 -14.00
CA LEU A 832 26.10 22.71 -14.02
C LEU A 832 25.78 23.25 -12.61
N PRO A 833 26.08 24.53 -12.34
CA PRO A 833 25.80 25.14 -11.05
C PRO A 833 24.30 25.26 -10.75
N LEU A 834 23.94 25.28 -9.47
CA LEU A 834 22.63 25.75 -9.02
C LEU A 834 22.58 27.27 -9.20
N LEU A 835 21.72 27.76 -10.09
CA LEU A 835 21.44 29.18 -10.25
C LEU A 835 20.33 29.59 -9.30
N MET A 836 20.58 30.63 -8.51
CA MET A 836 19.64 31.19 -7.55
C MET A 836 19.32 32.63 -7.95
N GLU A 837 18.03 32.95 -8.06
CA GLU A 837 17.56 34.32 -8.27
C GLU A 837 16.77 34.80 -7.04
N PHE A 838 17.14 35.96 -6.52
CA PHE A 838 16.47 36.63 -5.42
C PHE A 838 15.89 37.96 -5.89
N ARG A 839 14.62 38.19 -5.58
CA ARG A 839 13.91 39.44 -5.87
C ARG A 839 13.42 40.06 -4.57
N CYS A 840 14.09 41.11 -4.15
CA CYS A 840 13.65 41.97 -3.05
C CYS A 840 12.95 43.19 -3.66
N PHE A 841 11.70 43.45 -3.28
CA PHE A 841 10.97 44.60 -3.81
C PHE A 841 11.26 45.85 -2.96
N PRO A 842 11.20 47.06 -3.54
CA PRO A 842 11.33 48.29 -2.76
C PRO A 842 10.27 48.34 -1.65
N ASP A 843 10.72 48.58 -0.43
CA ASP A 843 9.89 48.58 0.78
C ASP A 843 10.42 49.64 1.74
N SER A 844 9.59 50.64 2.06
CA SER A 844 9.94 51.72 2.98
C SER A 844 9.95 51.31 4.45
N GLY A 845 9.37 50.16 4.79
CA GLY A 845 9.38 49.59 6.14
C GLY A 845 10.66 48.80 6.46
N ALA A 846 11.42 48.40 5.43
CA ALA A 846 12.64 47.63 5.58
C ALA A 846 13.86 48.51 5.92
N LEU A 847 14.82 47.95 6.67
CA LEU A 847 16.06 48.65 7.06
C LEU A 847 17.17 48.49 6.01
N GLY A 848 17.35 47.30 5.45
CA GLY A 848 18.41 47.03 4.45
C GLY A 848 19.83 47.02 5.02
N LEU A 849 19.98 46.66 6.30
CA LEU A 849 21.28 46.75 7.01
C LEU A 849 22.06 45.42 7.07
N ASN A 850 21.44 44.31 6.67
CA ASN A 850 22.07 42.99 6.70
C ASN A 850 23.12 42.86 5.58
N ALA A 851 24.35 42.48 5.96
CA ALA A 851 25.45 42.22 5.04
C ALA A 851 25.80 40.73 4.98
N PHE A 852 26.07 40.25 3.77
CA PHE A 852 26.39 38.87 3.43
C PHE A 852 27.89 38.67 3.40
N ASP A 853 28.37 37.59 4.01
CA ASP A 853 29.75 37.13 3.88
C ASP A 853 29.96 36.56 2.47
N ILE A 854 31.05 37.01 1.84
CA ILE A 854 31.43 36.60 0.49
C ILE A 854 32.93 36.31 0.42
N SER A 855 33.31 35.48 -0.53
CA SER A 855 34.67 35.44 -1.07
C SER A 855 34.71 36.08 -2.46
N LEU A 856 35.89 36.46 -2.91
CA LEU A 856 36.14 36.90 -4.28
C LEU A 856 36.71 35.71 -5.05
N GLY A 857 36.14 35.39 -6.22
CA GLY A 857 36.73 34.35 -7.08
C GLY A 857 38.17 34.68 -7.50
N ASN A 858 38.46 35.96 -7.74
CA ASN A 858 39.78 36.45 -8.14
C ASN A 858 40.07 37.83 -7.50
N LEU A 859 41.27 38.03 -6.95
CA LEU A 859 41.64 39.31 -6.33
C LEU A 859 41.97 40.40 -7.34
N ASN A 860 42.51 40.03 -8.50
CA ASN A 860 43.08 40.94 -9.50
C ASN A 860 42.13 41.24 -10.67
N SER A 861 40.94 40.67 -10.67
CA SER A 861 39.92 40.87 -11.71
C SER A 861 38.53 40.77 -11.10
N ALA A 862 37.56 41.49 -11.66
CA ALA A 862 36.14 41.33 -11.34
C ALA A 862 35.50 40.11 -12.05
N GLN A 863 36.28 39.36 -12.83
CA GLN A 863 35.85 38.22 -13.63
C GLN A 863 36.53 36.91 -13.21
N PRO A 864 35.93 35.73 -13.49
CA PRO A 864 34.59 35.56 -14.07
C PRO A 864 33.47 35.94 -13.11
N ASN A 865 32.30 36.28 -13.66
CA ASN A 865 31.17 36.73 -12.85
C ASN A 865 30.52 35.56 -12.09
N PHE A 866 30.55 35.61 -10.77
CA PHE A 866 29.76 34.73 -9.87
C PHE A 866 28.41 35.37 -9.50
N ARG A 867 28.27 36.67 -9.80
CA ARG A 867 27.13 37.49 -9.44
C ARG A 867 26.73 38.40 -10.60
N ALA A 868 25.42 38.47 -10.87
CA ALA A 868 24.79 39.47 -11.73
C ALA A 868 23.64 40.14 -10.97
N PHE A 869 23.61 41.47 -10.87
CA PHE A 869 22.66 42.15 -9.99
C PHE A 869 22.27 43.58 -10.41
N SER A 870 21.12 44.02 -9.91
CA SER A 870 20.59 45.38 -9.96
C SER A 870 20.03 45.71 -8.58
N THR A 871 20.74 46.51 -7.78
CA THR A 871 20.33 46.85 -6.41
C THR A 871 20.13 48.35 -6.28
N GLY A 872 19.00 48.76 -5.71
CA GLY A 872 18.71 50.16 -5.42
C GLY A 872 19.61 50.71 -4.33
N GLY A 873 19.90 52.01 -4.40
CA GLY A 873 20.83 52.67 -3.49
C GLY A 873 20.81 54.19 -3.64
N THR A 874 21.75 54.84 -2.97
CA THR A 874 21.92 56.30 -3.03
C THR A 874 23.09 56.64 -3.95
N GLY A 875 22.80 57.33 -5.05
CA GLY A 875 23.80 57.81 -6.00
C GLY A 875 24.57 59.04 -5.51
N THR A 876 25.55 59.47 -6.32
CA THR A 876 26.31 60.70 -6.07
C THR A 876 25.39 61.91 -5.88
N GLY A 877 25.56 62.66 -4.80
CA GLY A 877 24.71 63.82 -4.47
C GLY A 877 23.43 63.48 -3.69
N GLY A 878 23.27 62.24 -3.21
CA GLY A 878 22.17 61.85 -2.32
C GLY A 878 20.90 61.38 -3.03
N THR A 879 20.94 61.20 -4.36
CA THR A 879 19.76 60.77 -5.13
C THR A 879 19.42 59.30 -4.84
N VAL A 880 18.21 59.04 -4.36
CA VAL A 880 17.69 57.69 -4.13
C VAL A 880 17.26 57.08 -5.47
N VAL A 881 17.80 55.91 -5.80
CA VAL A 881 17.49 55.18 -7.03
C VAL A 881 16.90 53.80 -6.67
N PRO A 882 15.57 53.64 -6.67
CA PRO A 882 14.94 52.35 -6.40
C PRO A 882 15.07 51.41 -7.62
N LYS A 883 15.08 50.10 -7.35
CA LYS A 883 15.13 49.05 -8.36
C LYS A 883 13.98 48.07 -8.13
N ASN A 884 12.93 48.16 -8.95
CA ASN A 884 11.90 47.13 -9.00
C ASN A 884 12.41 45.92 -9.81
N PRO A 885 12.53 44.71 -9.21
CA PRO A 885 13.05 43.52 -9.89
C PRO A 885 12.35 43.16 -11.20
N ASP A 886 11.03 43.38 -11.30
CA ASP A 886 10.25 43.02 -12.50
C ASP A 886 10.62 43.89 -13.71
N LEU A 887 11.16 45.08 -13.46
CA LEU A 887 11.58 46.04 -14.49
C LEU A 887 13.07 45.92 -14.82
N GLN A 888 13.79 44.95 -14.26
CA GLN A 888 15.23 44.74 -14.50
C GLN A 888 15.46 43.51 -15.42
N PRO A 889 15.44 43.68 -16.76
CA PRO A 889 15.81 42.61 -17.68
C PRO A 889 17.34 42.37 -17.71
N THR A 890 18.11 43.39 -17.34
CA THR A 890 19.58 43.39 -17.35
C THR A 890 20.12 43.88 -16.02
N ALA A 891 21.25 43.32 -15.59
CA ALA A 891 21.99 43.71 -14.41
C ALA A 891 22.67 45.07 -14.62
N THR A 892 22.39 46.02 -13.72
CA THR A 892 22.83 47.42 -13.79
C THR A 892 23.74 47.83 -12.63
N GLY A 893 24.04 46.89 -11.72
CA GLY A 893 24.85 47.13 -10.54
C GLY A 893 24.08 47.80 -9.41
N GLY A 894 24.81 48.28 -8.43
CA GLY A 894 24.31 49.06 -7.30
C GLY A 894 25.11 50.35 -7.14
N PHE A 895 25.19 50.84 -5.90
CA PHE A 895 25.87 52.07 -5.56
C PHE A 895 26.83 51.81 -4.40
N ASN A 896 28.08 52.24 -4.52
CA ASN A 896 29.07 52.07 -3.47
C ASN A 896 29.05 53.28 -2.52
N PRO A 897 28.62 53.15 -1.26
CA PRO A 897 28.60 54.27 -0.31
C PRO A 897 29.99 54.71 0.13
N THR A 898 31.03 53.88 -0.05
CA THR A 898 32.41 54.19 0.34
C THR A 898 33.29 54.65 -0.82
N SER A 899 32.72 54.81 -2.03
CA SER A 899 33.46 55.35 -3.17
C SER A 899 33.82 56.83 -2.98
N ALA A 900 34.73 57.35 -3.81
CA ALA A 900 35.05 58.78 -3.86
C ALA A 900 34.72 59.33 -5.25
N PRO A 901 33.66 60.16 -5.41
CA PRO A 901 32.68 60.58 -4.39
C PRO A 901 31.75 59.43 -3.93
N PRO A 902 31.14 59.49 -2.74
CA PRO A 902 30.20 58.47 -2.27
C PRO A 902 29.00 58.26 -3.20
N GLY A 903 28.60 57.01 -3.40
CA GLY A 903 27.45 56.64 -4.24
C GLY A 903 27.78 56.47 -5.72
N LEU A 904 29.03 56.16 -6.09
CA LEU A 904 29.34 55.81 -7.48
C LEU A 904 28.68 54.48 -7.87
N PRO A 905 28.14 54.36 -9.10
CA PRO A 905 27.60 53.10 -9.60
C PRO A 905 28.65 51.99 -9.61
N THR A 906 28.26 50.77 -9.28
CA THR A 906 29.08 49.56 -9.44
C THR A 906 28.78 48.89 -10.78
N LEU A 907 29.64 47.95 -11.19
CA LEU A 907 29.34 47.08 -12.33
C LEU A 907 28.15 46.16 -12.02
N GLY A 908 27.40 45.78 -13.05
CA GLY A 908 26.27 44.86 -12.93
C GLY A 908 26.64 43.40 -12.76
N GLY A 909 27.89 43.03 -13.04
CA GLY A 909 28.43 41.70 -12.79
C GLY A 909 29.79 41.79 -12.12
N ASP A 910 30.05 40.86 -11.20
CA ASP A 910 31.34 40.72 -10.53
C ASP A 910 31.55 39.28 -10.03
N ASN A 911 32.72 39.03 -9.45
CA ASN A 911 33.18 37.73 -8.98
C ASN A 911 32.89 37.47 -7.50
N SER A 912 31.88 38.11 -6.92
CA SER A 912 31.45 37.85 -5.54
C SER A 912 30.81 36.47 -5.41
N PHE A 913 31.44 35.58 -4.66
CA PHE A 913 30.92 34.26 -4.29
C PHE A 913 30.27 34.32 -2.90
N TYR A 914 28.96 34.02 -2.82
CA TYR A 914 28.24 34.06 -1.55
C TYR A 914 28.51 32.83 -0.69
N ILE A 915 28.82 33.04 0.59
CA ILE A 915 28.94 31.98 1.58
C ILE A 915 27.55 31.58 2.08
N GLY A 916 27.30 30.28 2.16
CA GLY A 916 26.02 29.77 2.65
C GLY A 916 25.93 28.26 2.70
N GLN A 917 24.69 27.78 2.72
CA GLN A 917 24.37 26.35 2.75
C GLN A 917 23.07 26.11 1.98
N MET A 918 22.98 24.96 1.33
CA MET A 918 21.73 24.39 0.84
C MET A 918 21.32 23.19 1.70
N ASN A 919 20.01 23.04 1.92
CA ASN A 919 19.43 21.85 2.52
C ASN A 919 18.88 20.99 1.38
N LEU A 920 19.25 19.71 1.39
CA LEU A 920 19.02 18.77 0.31
C LEU A 920 18.29 17.53 0.80
N VAL A 921 17.53 16.91 -0.09
CA VAL A 921 16.91 15.61 0.16
C VAL A 921 16.99 14.67 -1.04
N THR A 922 17.27 13.41 -0.77
CA THR A 922 17.16 12.30 -1.73
C THR A 922 15.72 11.83 -1.91
N ARG A 923 14.90 12.63 -2.61
CA ARG A 923 13.52 12.24 -2.97
C ARG A 923 13.44 11.45 -4.28
N ILE A 924 14.24 11.85 -5.26
CA ILE A 924 14.21 11.31 -6.61
C ILE A 924 15.37 10.34 -6.81
N SER A 925 15.06 9.20 -7.44
CA SER A 925 16.04 8.20 -7.85
C SER A 925 15.72 7.73 -9.26
N ARG A 926 16.75 7.58 -10.11
CA ARG A 926 16.57 7.16 -11.51
C ARG A 926 17.41 5.95 -11.86
N ALA A 927 16.78 5.00 -12.56
CA ALA A 927 17.40 3.80 -13.09
C ALA A 927 17.20 3.74 -14.61
N HIS A 928 18.19 3.20 -15.31
CA HIS A 928 18.19 3.05 -16.76
C HIS A 928 18.43 1.58 -17.13
N SER A 929 17.67 1.10 -18.11
CA SER A 929 17.84 -0.24 -18.66
C SER A 929 18.96 -0.28 -19.71
N ILE A 930 19.36 -1.49 -20.11
CA ILE A 930 19.96 -1.76 -21.42
C ILE A 930 18.99 -1.39 -22.56
N TRP A 931 19.48 -1.46 -23.79
CA TRP A 931 18.64 -1.39 -24.97
C TRP A 931 18.09 -2.78 -25.32
N PHE A 932 16.77 -2.95 -25.19
CA PHE A 932 16.07 -4.16 -25.57
C PHE A 932 15.90 -4.22 -27.09
N ASP A 933 16.03 -5.41 -27.68
CA ASP A 933 15.86 -5.66 -29.11
C ASP A 933 14.55 -6.41 -29.38
N THR A 934 13.67 -5.85 -30.22
CA THR A 934 12.42 -6.50 -30.63
C THR A 934 12.57 -7.48 -31.80
N GLY A 935 13.78 -7.60 -32.37
CA GLY A 935 14.13 -8.52 -33.46
C GLY A 935 14.44 -7.81 -34.80
N ALA A 936 15.24 -8.47 -35.65
CA ALA A 936 15.68 -7.91 -36.93
C ALA A 936 14.53 -7.70 -37.92
N GLY A 937 14.49 -6.52 -38.56
CA GLY A 937 13.44 -6.15 -39.53
C GLY A 937 12.08 -5.81 -38.91
N ALA A 938 11.97 -5.79 -37.58
CA ALA A 938 10.75 -5.47 -36.85
C ALA A 938 10.37 -3.98 -36.97
N LEU A 939 9.06 -3.71 -37.09
CA LEU A 939 8.46 -2.37 -36.92
C LEU A 939 7.45 -2.43 -35.76
N PRO A 940 7.93 -2.58 -34.51
CA PRO A 940 7.06 -2.93 -33.39
C PRO A 940 6.02 -1.86 -33.09
N GLN A 941 4.80 -2.30 -32.78
CA GLN A 941 3.77 -1.45 -32.18
C GLN A 941 3.63 -1.83 -30.70
N PHE A 942 4.09 -0.95 -29.81
CA PHE A 942 4.12 -1.22 -28.37
C PHE A 942 2.75 -0.99 -27.73
N GLY A 943 2.35 -1.90 -26.85
CA GLY A 943 1.21 -1.75 -25.94
C GLY A 943 1.61 -0.99 -24.67
N THR A 944 0.61 -0.69 -23.83
CA THR A 944 0.87 -0.09 -22.51
C THR A 944 1.72 -1.05 -21.66
N PRO A 945 2.82 -0.59 -21.05
CA PRO A 945 3.63 -1.41 -20.16
C PRO A 945 2.83 -1.86 -18.93
N VAL A 946 3.10 -3.08 -18.46
CA VAL A 946 2.62 -3.59 -17.18
C VAL A 946 3.68 -3.32 -16.13
N ILE A 947 3.29 -2.74 -14.99
CA ILE A 947 4.18 -2.34 -13.89
C ILE A 947 3.68 -3.03 -12.63
N GLU A 948 4.58 -3.75 -11.94
CA GLU A 948 4.30 -4.38 -10.65
C GLU A 948 5.29 -3.90 -9.58
N PRO A 949 4.83 -3.58 -8.35
CA PRO A 949 3.42 -3.43 -7.97
C PRO A 949 2.70 -2.34 -8.76
N ARG A 950 1.39 -2.52 -8.97
CA ARG A 950 0.54 -1.54 -9.65
C ARG A 950 0.55 -0.20 -8.92
N GLY A 951 0.19 0.87 -9.62
CA GLY A 951 0.23 2.23 -9.05
C GLY A 951 -0.61 2.38 -7.78
N GLU A 952 -1.75 1.69 -7.71
CA GLU A 952 -2.63 1.63 -6.54
C GLU A 952 -2.08 0.81 -5.37
N ASP A 953 -1.14 -0.12 -5.64
CA ASP A 953 -0.52 -0.99 -4.64
C ASP A 953 0.79 -0.38 -4.08
N GLN A 954 1.26 0.74 -4.65
CA GLN A 954 2.43 1.47 -4.14
C GLN A 954 2.09 2.19 -2.82
N PRO A 955 3.08 2.42 -1.93
CA PRO A 955 2.85 3.18 -0.70
C PRO A 955 2.25 4.58 -0.98
N PRO A 956 1.28 5.05 -0.18
CA PRO A 956 0.61 6.32 -0.42
C PRO A 956 1.55 7.52 -0.59
N GLY A 957 1.32 8.31 -1.64
CA GLY A 957 2.11 9.50 -1.97
C GLY A 957 3.48 9.20 -2.62
N THR A 958 3.74 7.94 -2.99
CA THR A 958 4.90 7.54 -3.78
C THR A 958 4.54 7.28 -5.24
N GLN A 959 5.53 7.27 -6.14
CA GLN A 959 5.28 7.01 -7.56
C GLN A 959 6.49 6.39 -8.28
N VAL A 960 6.22 5.46 -9.22
CA VAL A 960 7.17 5.05 -10.27
C VAL A 960 6.71 5.63 -11.61
N VAL A 961 7.59 6.37 -12.28
CA VAL A 961 7.33 6.96 -13.61
C VAL A 961 8.30 6.37 -14.62
N LEU A 962 7.77 5.81 -15.71
CA LEU A 962 8.57 5.30 -16.82
C LEU A 962 8.70 6.33 -17.93
N ALA A 963 9.88 6.39 -18.54
CA ALA A 963 10.12 7.12 -19.78
C ALA A 963 10.86 6.21 -20.78
N PHE A 964 10.61 6.45 -22.06
CA PHE A 964 11.03 5.58 -23.15
C PHE A 964 11.80 6.33 -24.21
N ARG A 965 12.69 5.65 -24.91
CA ARG A 965 13.30 6.14 -26.15
C ARG A 965 13.61 4.98 -27.07
N GLY A 966 13.62 5.24 -28.36
CA GLY A 966 13.75 4.21 -29.39
C GLY A 966 14.89 4.50 -30.36
N SER A 967 15.40 3.42 -30.96
CA SER A 967 16.39 3.48 -32.04
C SER A 967 16.06 2.42 -33.10
N SER A 968 16.29 2.76 -34.37
CA SER A 968 16.14 1.84 -35.48
C SER A 968 17.39 0.98 -35.69
N SER A 969 18.55 1.42 -35.19
CA SER A 969 19.83 0.77 -35.41
C SER A 969 20.81 1.01 -34.26
N ILE A 970 21.26 -0.07 -33.66
CA ILE A 970 22.43 -0.10 -32.76
C ILE A 970 23.50 -0.97 -33.41
N THR A 971 24.75 -0.52 -33.39
CA THR A 971 25.86 -1.26 -34.01
C THR A 971 25.99 -2.65 -33.39
N ALA A 972 26.13 -3.69 -34.21
CA ALA A 972 26.30 -5.06 -33.73
C ALA A 972 27.51 -5.17 -32.79
N GLY A 973 27.35 -5.87 -31.66
CA GLY A 973 28.39 -6.00 -30.64
C GLY A 973 28.50 -4.82 -29.66
N SER A 974 27.63 -3.80 -29.80
CA SER A 974 27.54 -2.70 -28.83
C SER A 974 27.19 -3.22 -27.44
N ALA A 975 27.93 -2.79 -26.42
CA ALA A 975 27.80 -3.32 -25.07
C ALA A 975 26.50 -2.88 -24.39
N VAL A 976 25.90 -1.75 -24.81
CA VAL A 976 24.62 -1.26 -24.27
C VAL A 976 23.42 -2.18 -24.52
N LEU A 977 23.55 -3.19 -25.39
CA LEU A 977 22.53 -4.21 -25.62
C LEU A 977 22.51 -5.29 -24.52
N ASN A 978 23.60 -5.42 -23.76
CA ASN A 978 23.78 -6.54 -22.84
C ASN A 978 24.36 -6.13 -21.48
N ASP A 979 24.80 -4.89 -21.27
CA ASP A 979 25.39 -4.44 -20.00
C ASP A 979 25.08 -2.96 -19.72
N ALA A 980 24.21 -2.72 -18.74
CA ALA A 980 23.78 -1.37 -18.36
C ALA A 980 24.91 -0.53 -17.74
N ARG A 981 26.01 -1.12 -17.25
CA ARG A 981 27.14 -0.35 -16.70
C ARG A 981 27.85 0.48 -17.77
N THR A 982 27.64 0.14 -19.04
CA THR A 982 28.18 0.87 -20.19
C THR A 982 27.31 2.07 -20.60
N VAL A 983 26.25 2.33 -19.85
CA VAL A 983 25.32 3.44 -20.00
C VAL A 983 25.61 4.53 -18.94
N ASP A 984 25.52 5.79 -19.34
CA ASP A 984 25.72 6.95 -18.49
C ASP A 984 24.44 7.32 -17.69
N PRO A 985 24.50 8.26 -16.73
CA PRO A 985 23.36 8.65 -15.89
C PRO A 985 22.19 9.30 -16.64
N TYR A 986 22.37 9.63 -17.92
CA TYR A 986 21.36 10.17 -18.82
C TYR A 986 20.74 9.08 -19.72
N GLY A 987 21.28 7.86 -19.65
CA GLY A 987 20.92 6.71 -20.46
C GLY A 987 21.79 6.52 -21.71
N GLU A 988 22.69 7.45 -22.02
CA GLU A 988 23.53 7.43 -23.23
C GLU A 988 24.68 6.41 -23.15
N PRO A 989 25.15 5.86 -24.27
CA PRO A 989 26.36 5.04 -24.28
C PRO A 989 27.55 5.84 -23.74
N ARG A 990 28.27 5.27 -22.76
CA ARG A 990 29.50 5.88 -22.25
C ARG A 990 30.56 5.95 -23.34
N THR A 991 31.32 7.05 -23.35
CA THR A 991 32.45 7.23 -24.27
C THR A 991 33.70 6.52 -23.75
N ALA A 992 34.73 6.38 -24.58
CA ALA A 992 36.02 5.81 -24.16
C ALA A 992 36.71 6.64 -23.05
N ALA A 993 36.38 7.94 -22.93
CA ALA A 993 36.86 8.80 -21.86
C ALA A 993 36.17 8.51 -20.50
N TRP A 994 35.06 7.76 -20.52
CA TRP A 994 34.34 7.31 -19.33
C TRP A 994 34.12 5.79 -19.39
N PRO A 995 35.15 4.95 -19.18
CA PRO A 995 35.02 3.51 -19.30
C PRO A 995 34.03 2.92 -18.25
N PRO A 996 33.43 1.75 -18.52
CA PRO A 996 33.51 0.99 -19.78
C PRO A 996 32.67 1.64 -20.90
N ALA A 997 33.19 1.65 -22.13
CA ALA A 997 32.52 2.28 -23.27
C ALA A 997 31.31 1.46 -23.75
N GLY A 998 30.22 2.16 -24.11
CA GLY A 998 28.95 1.55 -24.51
C GLY A 998 28.81 1.21 -25.99
N GLY A 999 29.57 1.87 -26.86
CA GLY A 999 29.42 1.76 -28.32
C GLY A 999 28.55 2.89 -28.90
N THR A 1000 27.86 2.62 -30.01
CA THR A 1000 27.12 3.66 -30.76
C THR A 1000 25.65 3.28 -30.92
N VAL A 1001 24.77 4.23 -30.61
CA VAL A 1001 23.32 4.17 -30.84
C VAL A 1001 22.95 5.21 -31.89
N ASN A 1002 22.25 4.80 -32.96
CA ASN A 1002 21.81 5.73 -34.00
C ASN A 1002 20.34 6.11 -33.77
N TYR A 1003 20.09 7.39 -33.51
CA TYR A 1003 18.75 7.91 -33.30
C TYR A 1003 18.11 8.34 -34.64
N PRO A 1004 16.93 7.81 -35.01
CA PRO A 1004 16.22 8.25 -36.21
C PRO A 1004 15.92 9.76 -36.15
N GLY A 1005 16.24 10.48 -37.22
CA GLY A 1005 16.05 11.93 -37.28
C GLY A 1005 16.80 12.72 -36.20
N ALA A 1006 17.81 12.11 -35.55
CA ALA A 1006 18.52 12.64 -34.39
C ALA A 1006 17.62 12.90 -33.15
N ASP A 1007 16.44 12.28 -33.04
CA ASP A 1007 15.59 12.40 -31.86
C ASP A 1007 16.01 11.42 -30.75
N ASN A 1008 16.89 11.88 -29.85
CA ASN A 1008 17.34 11.13 -28.68
C ASN A 1008 16.51 11.42 -27.40
N LYS A 1009 15.38 12.10 -27.53
CA LYS A 1009 14.59 12.58 -26.38
C LYS A 1009 13.81 11.44 -25.72
N TRP A 1010 13.77 11.48 -24.39
CA TRP A 1010 12.86 10.66 -23.59
C TRP A 1010 11.40 11.03 -23.84
N LYS A 1011 10.55 10.00 -23.95
CA LYS A 1011 9.11 10.07 -24.22
C LYS A 1011 8.36 9.52 -23.01
N SER A 1012 7.20 10.08 -22.69
CA SER A 1012 6.39 9.65 -21.54
C SER A 1012 5.56 8.40 -21.84
N SER A 1013 5.32 8.09 -23.12
CA SER A 1013 4.63 6.87 -23.55
C SER A 1013 5.48 6.05 -24.50
N ILE A 1014 5.47 4.73 -24.32
CA ILE A 1014 6.18 3.79 -25.20
C ILE A 1014 5.59 3.77 -26.61
N SER A 1015 4.30 4.11 -26.78
CA SER A 1015 3.69 4.20 -28.12
C SER A 1015 4.31 5.29 -29.01
N GLN A 1016 4.96 6.29 -28.41
CA GLN A 1016 5.64 7.36 -29.14
C GLN A 1016 6.92 6.89 -29.84
N ILE A 1017 7.38 5.67 -29.55
CA ILE A 1017 8.54 5.04 -30.20
C ILE A 1017 8.14 3.82 -31.05
N ASN A 1018 6.87 3.74 -31.47
CA ASN A 1018 6.44 2.71 -32.41
C ASN A 1018 7.27 2.74 -33.70
N GLY A 1019 7.53 1.56 -34.25
CA GLY A 1019 8.41 1.34 -35.41
C GLY A 1019 9.91 1.31 -35.06
N GLN A 1020 10.31 1.59 -33.81
CA GLN A 1020 11.70 1.50 -33.38
C GLN A 1020 12.04 0.09 -32.90
N ARG A 1021 12.98 -0.58 -33.58
CA ARG A 1021 13.42 -1.95 -33.24
C ARG A 1021 14.01 -2.06 -31.83
N TYR A 1022 14.77 -1.05 -31.42
CA TYR A 1022 15.40 -1.04 -30.10
C TYR A 1022 14.71 -0.02 -29.22
N PHE A 1023 14.54 -0.35 -27.94
CA PHE A 1023 14.04 0.60 -26.96
C PHE A 1023 14.82 0.54 -25.65
N GLN A 1024 14.86 1.68 -24.96
CA GLN A 1024 15.43 1.80 -23.61
C GLN A 1024 14.39 2.42 -22.69
N VAL A 1025 14.45 2.03 -21.42
CA VAL A 1025 13.55 2.46 -20.36
C VAL A 1025 14.33 3.22 -19.29
N ARG A 1026 13.74 4.30 -18.80
CA ARG A 1026 14.16 4.99 -17.58
C ARG A 1026 13.04 4.91 -16.56
N ALA A 1027 13.32 4.30 -15.41
CA ALA A 1027 12.44 4.32 -14.26
C ALA A 1027 12.83 5.48 -13.33
N THR A 1028 11.86 6.32 -12.95
CA THR A 1028 12.02 7.39 -11.97
C THR A 1028 11.16 7.06 -10.75
N PHE A 1029 11.81 6.89 -9.62
CA PHE A 1029 11.19 6.67 -8.32
C PHE A 1029 11.05 8.01 -7.61
N ILE A 1030 9.86 8.29 -7.09
CA ILE A 1030 9.53 9.50 -6.33
C ILE A 1030 9.03 9.07 -4.96
N SER A 1031 9.83 9.31 -3.93
CA SER A 1031 9.49 8.98 -2.54
C SER A 1031 8.61 10.06 -1.90
N ASN A 1032 7.84 9.67 -0.88
CA ASN A 1032 7.00 10.57 -0.11
C ASN A 1032 7.82 11.19 1.03
N MET A 1033 7.89 12.52 1.04
CA MET A 1033 8.65 13.31 2.02
C MET A 1033 8.00 13.37 3.40
N GLU A 1034 6.68 13.19 3.48
CA GLU A 1034 5.94 13.26 4.74
C GLU A 1034 6.06 11.95 5.52
N THR A 1035 5.89 10.82 4.82
CA THR A 1035 5.90 9.49 5.44
C THR A 1035 7.25 8.81 5.38
N SER A 1036 8.22 9.37 4.64
CA SER A 1036 9.50 8.72 4.29
C SER A 1036 9.35 7.36 3.60
N GLN A 1037 8.18 7.09 3.03
CA GLN A 1037 7.93 5.88 2.26
C GLN A 1037 8.49 6.02 0.84
N SER A 1038 8.91 4.90 0.29
CA SER A 1038 9.49 4.81 -1.04
C SER A 1038 8.74 3.79 -1.89
N PRO A 1039 8.55 4.05 -3.19
CA PRO A 1039 7.97 3.06 -4.09
C PRO A 1039 8.96 1.92 -4.32
N GLU A 1040 8.46 0.76 -4.76
CA GLU A 1040 9.28 -0.38 -5.18
C GLU A 1040 8.83 -0.90 -6.55
N LEU A 1041 9.69 -1.68 -7.19
CA LEU A 1041 9.39 -2.30 -8.48
C LEU A 1041 9.84 -3.76 -8.45
N SER A 1042 8.88 -4.67 -8.63
CA SER A 1042 9.10 -6.12 -8.68
C SER A 1042 9.09 -6.65 -10.11
N ALA A 1043 8.36 -6.02 -11.04
CA ALA A 1043 8.44 -6.42 -12.44
C ALA A 1043 8.01 -5.32 -13.42
N LEU A 1044 8.48 -5.46 -14.66
CA LEU A 1044 8.08 -4.67 -15.82
C LEU A 1044 7.81 -5.57 -17.01
N GLY A 1045 6.66 -5.39 -17.67
CA GLY A 1045 6.28 -6.13 -18.87
C GLY A 1045 6.05 -5.19 -20.07
N PHE A 1046 6.70 -5.48 -21.19
CA PHE A 1046 6.57 -4.73 -22.44
C PHE A 1046 6.06 -5.64 -23.55
N ALA A 1047 4.81 -5.42 -24.00
CA ALA A 1047 4.20 -6.17 -25.09
C ALA A 1047 4.28 -5.39 -26.41
N TYR A 1048 4.52 -6.06 -27.54
CA TYR A 1048 4.53 -5.42 -28.86
C TYR A 1048 4.05 -6.34 -29.99
N ARG A 1049 3.39 -5.76 -30.99
CA ARG A 1049 3.00 -6.42 -32.26
C ARG A 1049 4.08 -6.21 -33.31
N LEU A 1050 4.25 -7.18 -34.22
CA LEU A 1050 5.32 -7.21 -35.23
C LEU A 1050 4.79 -7.19 -36.67
#